data_AF-A0A1I8HMM2-F1
#
_entry.id   AF-A0A1I8HMM2-F1
#
_cell.length_a   1.000
_cell.length_b   1.000
_cell.length_c   1.000
_cell.angle_alpha   90.00
_cell.angle_beta   90.00
_cell.angle_gamma   90.00
#
_symmetry.space_group_name_H-M   'P 1'
#
loop_
_entity.id
_entity.type
_entity.pdbx_description
1 polymer ?
#
loop_
_entity_poly.entity_id
_entity_poly.type
_entity_poly.pdbx_seq_one_letter_code
_entity_poly.pdbx_strand_id
1 'polypeptide(L)'
;GSECASFLRTPELQKTGESILSKATKKGNSTKIIMTTSSAESSQQKTTWEDPGTKMAKRLAELTVAENYSQLRRLATTGNCRCRTRNEGRTPLMLAAQVGQATSWRYAKCIDLLLDRGASARATDKATGDTAAHLAARTGNLRLLSALPYEDSSGSPVKFAVNGEGRTPLMEAAEAGSWECARHLLHLLRQRRRREKRKSLLNLKDKKGCTAADLAEAAGHPELAEVIRIEIRGLTFKEKQEAQELMRLANRAPPAEFLRLATRVNCDWPHLQWFHTCLSCLARRSAESSACLDSLRQLVDELRADATSSNTAGWTALHAAAGAGATEAVRLLVDAGAWVNCPDGDGGTALMEAAAAGKVETAQVLLELGANWQLKNAKGETAESIAAKGGNAELMKLMQSFQGKDFFSTDVEPSQSAQLESDDIASGEEDGEYRAADFYPVTDPQGICLVININKYSPSSKFECRDGSELDVQRIRQLFERLRFRVLVRQDLSVNGVLNCLHEVANNQAELQNHGCFVCFLMAHGTADSIYGCDGRPLEIKYLAARFQANICSGLEHKPKIFFVQACRGGRTEATGGAGAGSQLLRQVQPVSTDSTSGPAPVKDPLFCPTESDFLFCYANTETGAAYREPHRGSIFIQTLCTVLEREYQREHLVDIMTQVNRRVKENPVRCPGRQLFYHSVPEMRSQLSKKVSLDPSWAAK
;
A
#
# COMPACT_ATOMS: atom_id res chain seq x y z
N GLY A 1 -11.69 28.55 -50.36
CA GLY A 1 -12.36 27.76 -51.42
C GLY A 1 -11.30 27.16 -52.31
N SER A 2 -11.57 26.08 -53.04
CA SER A 2 -12.84 25.37 -53.19
C SER A 2 -12.60 23.91 -53.65
N GLU A 3 -13.60 23.05 -53.43
CA GLU A 3 -13.95 21.84 -54.22
C GLU A 3 -12.80 20.88 -54.66
N CYS A 4 -12.72 19.61 -54.26
CA CYS A 4 -13.76 18.64 -53.93
C CYS A 4 -14.84 18.45 -55.02
N ALA A 5 -14.58 17.58 -55.99
CA ALA A 5 -15.61 16.73 -56.61
C ALA A 5 -15.01 15.43 -57.17
N SER A 6 -15.59 14.31 -56.77
CA SER A 6 -15.39 12.98 -57.36
C SER A 6 -16.25 12.83 -58.63
N PHE A 7 -15.91 11.88 -59.52
CA PHE A 7 -16.80 10.74 -59.86
C PHE A 7 -16.11 9.68 -60.76
N LEU A 8 -16.77 8.55 -60.95
CA LEU A 8 -16.25 7.30 -61.53
C LEU A 8 -16.71 7.02 -62.99
N ARG A 9 -15.98 6.11 -63.67
CA ARG A 9 -16.42 5.03 -64.60
C ARG A 9 -16.00 5.04 -66.09
N THR A 10 -15.37 3.91 -66.47
CA THR A 10 -15.55 3.09 -67.71
C THR A 10 -14.84 3.51 -69.04
N PRO A 11 -14.63 2.61 -70.04
CA PRO A 11 -13.81 1.38 -69.90
C PRO A 11 -13.01 0.97 -71.19
N GLU A 12 -12.37 -0.21 -71.13
CA GLU A 12 -11.93 -1.11 -72.23
C GLU A 12 -10.77 -0.74 -73.19
N LEU A 13 -9.70 -1.56 -73.14
CA LEU A 13 -9.05 -2.13 -74.34
C LEU A 13 -8.28 -3.44 -74.01
N GLN A 14 -8.92 -4.56 -74.38
CA GLN A 14 -8.42 -5.90 -74.78
C GLN A 14 -7.08 -6.53 -74.26
N LYS A 15 -7.22 -7.78 -73.74
CA LYS A 15 -6.47 -9.05 -74.06
C LYS A 15 -4.93 -8.99 -74.23
N THR A 16 -4.05 -9.83 -73.64
CA THR A 16 -4.10 -11.19 -73.01
C THR A 16 -3.08 -11.29 -71.84
N GLY A 17 -2.99 -12.33 -70.98
CA GLY A 17 -3.72 -13.61 -70.91
C GLY A 17 -3.27 -14.57 -69.77
N GLU A 18 -3.44 -15.88 -70.01
CA GLU A 18 -3.19 -17.07 -69.17
C GLU A 18 -1.76 -17.18 -68.58
N SER A 19 -1.49 -17.55 -67.31
CA SER A 19 -2.05 -18.55 -66.38
C SER A 19 -1.82 -20.01 -66.75
N ILE A 20 -0.77 -20.63 -66.19
CA ILE A 20 -0.69 -22.09 -66.03
C ILE A 20 -0.27 -22.42 -64.59
N LEU A 21 -1.13 -23.17 -63.91
CA LEU A 21 -0.94 -23.66 -62.55
C LEU A 21 -1.18 -25.17 -62.54
N SER A 22 -0.12 -26.01 -62.60
CA SER A 22 -0.27 -27.44 -62.25
C SER A 22 1.05 -28.22 -61.99
N LYS A 23 1.12 -28.80 -60.78
CA LYS A 23 1.49 -30.20 -60.47
C LYS A 23 2.79 -30.82 -61.06
N ALA A 24 3.80 -31.01 -60.19
CA ALA A 24 4.66 -32.21 -60.12
C ALA A 24 5.39 -32.23 -58.74
N THR A 25 4.91 -32.92 -57.70
CA THR A 25 5.18 -34.34 -57.32
C THR A 25 6.60 -34.70 -56.84
N LYS A 26 6.67 -34.98 -55.52
CA LYS A 26 7.38 -36.09 -54.84
C LYS A 26 8.91 -36.13 -54.69
N LYS A 27 9.29 -36.48 -53.43
CA LYS A 27 10.47 -37.23 -52.93
C LYS A 27 11.84 -36.55 -52.93
N GLY A 28 12.55 -36.68 -51.81
CA GLY A 28 14.03 -36.71 -51.81
C GLY A 28 14.73 -36.26 -50.53
N ASN A 29 14.85 -37.16 -49.55
CA ASN A 29 15.91 -37.25 -48.53
C ASN A 29 16.58 -35.98 -47.95
N SER A 30 16.31 -35.76 -46.67
CA SER A 30 17.31 -35.81 -45.60
C SER A 30 18.77 -35.49 -45.92
N THR A 31 19.28 -34.39 -45.37
CA THR A 31 20.66 -34.37 -44.85
C THR A 31 20.69 -33.63 -43.52
N LYS A 32 20.88 -34.39 -42.44
CA LYS A 32 21.33 -33.83 -41.16
C LYS A 32 22.72 -33.24 -41.38
N ILE A 33 22.86 -31.93 -41.32
CA ILE A 33 24.16 -31.31 -41.05
C ILE A 33 24.23 -31.06 -39.55
N ILE A 34 24.76 -32.04 -38.83
CA ILE A 34 25.30 -31.83 -37.49
C ILE A 34 26.70 -31.25 -37.70
N MET A 35 26.85 -29.94 -37.47
CA MET A 35 28.14 -29.28 -37.35
C MET A 35 28.25 -28.71 -35.94
N THR A 36 28.80 -29.51 -35.03
CA THR A 36 29.18 -29.08 -33.68
C THR A 36 30.65 -28.70 -33.65
N THR A 37 30.92 -27.40 -33.72
CA THR A 37 32.12 -26.66 -33.25
C THR A 37 31.91 -25.21 -33.71
N SER A 38 32.18 -24.13 -32.99
CA SER A 38 32.54 -23.83 -31.60
C SER A 38 32.85 -22.31 -31.61
N SER A 39 32.59 -21.59 -30.52
CA SER A 39 33.16 -20.25 -30.24
C SER A 39 33.12 -19.17 -31.35
N ALA A 40 32.08 -18.33 -31.33
CA ALA A 40 32.22 -16.87 -31.42
C ALA A 40 30.86 -16.21 -31.15
N GLU A 41 30.55 -15.95 -29.87
CA GLU A 41 29.40 -15.10 -29.53
C GLU A 41 29.72 -13.66 -29.92
N SER A 42 29.01 -13.13 -30.92
CA SER A 42 28.95 -11.67 -31.15
C SER A 42 27.60 -11.15 -30.67
N SER A 43 27.66 -10.27 -29.68
CA SER A 43 26.50 -9.77 -28.94
C SER A 43 25.68 -8.78 -29.76
N GLN A 44 24.83 -9.28 -30.66
CA GLN A 44 23.67 -8.51 -31.11
C GLN A 44 22.59 -8.55 -30.03
N GLN A 45 22.26 -7.39 -29.46
CA GLN A 45 21.05 -7.23 -28.66
C GLN A 45 19.82 -7.55 -29.52
N LYS A 46 19.33 -8.79 -29.44
CA LYS A 46 17.96 -9.10 -29.84
C LYS A 46 17.01 -8.39 -28.89
N THR A 47 16.61 -7.17 -29.25
CA THR A 47 15.33 -6.61 -28.79
C THR A 47 14.26 -7.62 -29.14
N THR A 48 13.79 -8.38 -28.15
CA THR A 48 12.69 -9.32 -28.33
C THR A 48 11.47 -8.52 -28.78
N TRP A 49 10.99 -8.79 -29.99
CA TRP A 49 9.85 -8.10 -30.57
C TRP A 49 8.59 -8.46 -29.77
N GLU A 50 8.28 -7.67 -28.75
CA GLU A 50 7.05 -7.84 -27.97
C GLU A 50 5.84 -7.49 -28.81
N ASP A 51 4.85 -8.39 -28.77
CA ASP A 51 3.57 -8.21 -29.43
C ASP A 51 2.83 -6.96 -28.91
N PRO A 52 2.19 -6.15 -29.78
CA PRO A 52 1.42 -4.98 -29.34
C PRO A 52 0.35 -5.30 -28.29
N GLY A 53 -0.33 -6.46 -28.40
CA GLY A 53 -1.31 -6.93 -27.43
C GLY A 53 -0.68 -7.37 -26.10
N THR A 54 0.54 -7.94 -26.13
CA THR A 54 1.29 -8.26 -24.91
C THR A 54 1.76 -6.99 -24.19
N LYS A 55 2.31 -6.03 -24.94
CA LYS A 55 2.75 -4.73 -24.42
C LYS A 55 1.57 -3.94 -23.83
N MET A 56 0.42 -3.95 -24.48
CA MET A 56 -0.80 -3.33 -23.96
C MET A 56 -1.33 -4.04 -22.70
N ALA A 57 -1.30 -5.39 -22.67
CA ALA A 57 -1.77 -6.16 -21.51
C ALA A 57 -0.95 -5.85 -20.26
N LYS A 58 0.39 -5.86 -20.40
CA LYS A 58 1.32 -5.44 -19.35
C LYS A 58 1.07 -3.98 -18.95
N ARG A 59 0.98 -3.06 -19.92
CA ARG A 59 0.83 -1.63 -19.61
C ARG A 59 -0.48 -1.30 -18.88
N LEU A 60 -1.60 -1.93 -19.22
CA LEU A 60 -2.84 -1.74 -18.49
C LEU A 60 -2.72 -2.27 -17.06
N ALA A 61 -2.12 -3.45 -16.87
CA ALA A 61 -1.90 -4.03 -15.54
C ALA A 61 -0.95 -3.17 -14.68
N GLU A 62 0.17 -2.70 -15.23
CA GLU A 62 1.08 -1.74 -14.59
C GLU A 62 0.34 -0.50 -14.08
N LEU A 63 -0.55 0.06 -14.90
CA LEU A 63 -1.31 1.26 -14.54
C LEU A 63 -2.39 0.99 -13.49
N THR A 64 -3.00 -0.19 -13.51
CA THR A 64 -3.91 -0.65 -12.45
C THR A 64 -3.17 -0.80 -11.12
N VAL A 65 -2.02 -1.46 -11.13
CA VAL A 65 -1.17 -1.70 -9.94
C VAL A 65 -0.56 -0.40 -9.39
N ALA A 66 -0.15 0.52 -10.27
CA ALA A 66 0.34 1.84 -9.89
C ALA A 66 -0.79 2.84 -9.54
N GLU A 67 -2.05 2.38 -9.52
CA GLU A 67 -3.26 3.16 -9.21
C GLU A 67 -3.43 4.45 -10.05
N ASN A 68 -2.77 4.54 -11.22
CA ASN A 68 -2.85 5.68 -12.12
C ASN A 68 -4.14 5.60 -12.95
N TYR A 69 -5.25 5.97 -12.31
CA TYR A 69 -6.59 6.00 -12.89
C TYR A 69 -6.65 6.93 -14.11
N SER A 70 -5.96 8.07 -14.10
CA SER A 70 -5.89 9.05 -15.20
C SER A 70 -5.44 8.42 -16.51
N GLN A 71 -4.28 7.77 -16.51
CA GLN A 71 -3.69 7.16 -17.69
C GLN A 71 -4.39 5.85 -18.03
N LEU A 72 -4.84 5.08 -17.03
CA LEU A 72 -5.67 3.89 -17.25
C LEU A 72 -6.98 4.25 -17.96
N ARG A 73 -7.71 5.29 -17.53
CA ARG A 73 -8.97 5.75 -18.13
C ARG A 73 -8.84 6.17 -19.59
N ARG A 74 -7.69 6.74 -19.97
CA ARG A 74 -7.35 7.10 -21.36
C ARG A 74 -7.00 5.88 -22.23
N LEU A 75 -6.31 4.88 -21.67
CA LEU A 75 -5.82 3.72 -22.44
C LEU A 75 -6.77 2.50 -22.42
N ALA A 76 -7.65 2.39 -21.41
CA ALA A 76 -8.65 1.34 -21.24
C ALA A 76 -9.84 1.52 -22.21
N THR A 77 -9.56 1.34 -23.51
CA THR A 77 -10.56 1.16 -24.56
C THR A 77 -11.02 -0.31 -24.60
N THR A 78 -12.20 -0.58 -25.15
CA THR A 78 -12.77 -1.94 -25.18
C THR A 78 -11.89 -2.96 -25.93
N GLY A 79 -11.16 -2.53 -26.96
CA GLY A 79 -10.16 -3.38 -27.62
C GLY A 79 -8.97 -3.68 -26.71
N ASN A 80 -8.44 -2.66 -26.03
CA ASN A 80 -7.29 -2.81 -25.14
C ASN A 80 -7.61 -3.64 -23.89
N CYS A 81 -8.78 -3.47 -23.27
CA CYS A 81 -9.19 -4.28 -22.11
C CYS A 81 -9.35 -5.79 -22.40
N ARG A 82 -9.47 -6.17 -23.68
CA ARG A 82 -9.57 -7.55 -24.15
C ARG A 82 -8.25 -8.13 -24.69
N CYS A 83 -7.16 -7.36 -24.67
CA CYS A 83 -5.86 -7.83 -25.12
C CYS A 83 -5.31 -8.97 -24.23
N ARG A 84 -4.37 -9.75 -24.78
CA ARG A 84 -3.84 -10.96 -24.14
C ARG A 84 -2.34 -11.08 -24.40
N THR A 85 -1.58 -11.58 -23.44
CA THR A 85 -0.16 -11.91 -23.67
C THR A 85 -0.02 -13.04 -24.69
N ARG A 86 0.97 -12.96 -25.59
CA ARG A 86 1.13 -13.90 -26.72
C ARG A 86 1.30 -15.35 -26.24
N ASN A 87 2.22 -15.55 -25.30
CA ASN A 87 2.63 -16.86 -24.83
C ASN A 87 1.62 -17.45 -23.84
N GLU A 88 1.39 -16.78 -22.72
CA GLU A 88 0.54 -17.27 -21.62
C GLU A 88 -0.96 -17.01 -21.85
N GLY A 89 -1.32 -16.09 -22.75
CA GLY A 89 -2.72 -15.71 -22.96
C GLY A 89 -3.32 -14.86 -21.83
N ARG A 90 -2.52 -14.30 -20.92
CA ARG A 90 -3.03 -13.56 -19.75
C ARG A 90 -3.63 -12.20 -20.13
N THR A 91 -4.73 -11.83 -19.48
CA THR A 91 -5.42 -10.53 -19.64
C THR A 91 -4.84 -9.48 -18.68
N PRO A 92 -5.15 -8.17 -18.84
CA PRO A 92 -4.77 -7.14 -17.86
C PRO A 92 -5.20 -7.49 -16.41
N LEU A 93 -6.42 -8.00 -16.23
CA LEU A 93 -6.93 -8.42 -14.91
C LEU A 93 -6.11 -9.56 -14.30
N MET A 94 -5.66 -10.53 -15.10
CA MET A 94 -4.82 -11.63 -14.62
C MET A 94 -3.43 -11.15 -14.19
N LEU A 95 -2.85 -10.20 -14.92
CA LEU A 95 -1.54 -9.64 -14.60
C LEU A 95 -1.63 -8.74 -13.35
N ALA A 96 -2.70 -7.96 -13.20
CA ALA A 96 -2.95 -7.19 -11.98
C ALA A 96 -3.16 -8.11 -10.75
N ALA A 97 -3.86 -9.23 -10.91
CA ALA A 97 -4.08 -10.24 -9.87
C ALA A 97 -2.81 -10.89 -9.32
N GLN A 98 -1.66 -10.74 -9.99
CA GLN A 98 -0.38 -11.29 -9.53
C GLN A 98 0.28 -10.44 -8.43
N VAL A 99 -0.25 -9.25 -8.13
CA VAL A 99 0.21 -8.40 -7.01
C VAL A 99 -0.52 -8.80 -5.73
N GLY A 100 0.20 -8.87 -4.61
CA GLY A 100 -0.32 -9.31 -3.31
C GLY A 100 -1.20 -8.28 -2.57
N GLN A 101 -1.40 -8.51 -1.27
CA GLN A 101 -2.42 -7.83 -0.45
C GLN A 101 -2.34 -6.29 -0.39
N ALA A 102 -1.14 -5.69 -0.54
CA ALA A 102 -0.85 -4.30 -0.22
C ALA A 102 -1.39 -3.24 -1.21
N THR A 103 -2.56 -3.46 -1.81
CA THR A 103 -3.21 -2.51 -2.73
C THR A 103 -4.17 -1.59 -1.96
N SER A 104 -4.36 -0.34 -2.41
CA SER A 104 -5.31 0.60 -1.80
C SER A 104 -6.74 0.39 -2.34
N TRP A 105 -7.74 1.06 -1.76
CA TRP A 105 -9.11 1.03 -2.28
C TRP A 105 -9.22 1.62 -3.70
N ARG A 106 -8.28 2.50 -4.08
CA ARG A 106 -8.15 3.05 -5.45
C ARG A 106 -7.87 1.98 -6.50
N TYR A 107 -7.15 0.91 -6.13
CA TYR A 107 -6.90 -0.24 -6.99
C TYR A 107 -8.20 -0.94 -7.41
N ALA A 108 -9.16 -1.11 -6.48
CA ALA A 108 -10.47 -1.70 -6.80
C ALA A 108 -11.23 -0.87 -7.86
N LYS A 109 -11.16 0.47 -7.79
CA LYS A 109 -11.74 1.37 -8.80
C LYS A 109 -11.07 1.24 -10.18
N CYS A 110 -9.79 0.90 -10.23
CA CYS A 110 -9.09 0.59 -11.47
C CYS A 110 -9.55 -0.76 -12.06
N ILE A 111 -9.88 -1.74 -11.22
CA ILE A 111 -10.50 -3.02 -11.62
C ILE A 111 -11.92 -2.80 -12.14
N ASP A 112 -12.76 -2.06 -11.43
CA ASP A 112 -14.11 -1.68 -11.85
C ASP A 112 -14.08 -1.02 -13.24
N LEU A 113 -13.17 -0.06 -13.46
CA LEU A 113 -12.95 0.58 -14.76
C LEU A 113 -12.56 -0.42 -15.86
N LEU A 114 -11.69 -1.39 -15.59
CA LEU A 114 -11.33 -2.40 -16.60
C LEU A 114 -12.53 -3.29 -16.96
N LEU A 115 -13.34 -3.69 -15.97
CA LEU A 115 -14.54 -4.49 -16.13
C LEU A 115 -15.62 -3.73 -16.92
N ASP A 116 -15.91 -2.48 -16.58
CA ASP A 116 -16.82 -1.58 -17.30
C ASP A 116 -16.42 -1.40 -18.77
N ARG A 117 -15.12 -1.41 -19.04
CA ARG A 117 -14.55 -1.32 -20.40
C ARG A 117 -14.48 -2.67 -21.10
N GLY A 118 -15.05 -3.73 -20.52
CA GLY A 118 -15.24 -5.03 -21.15
C GLY A 118 -14.05 -5.98 -21.05
N ALA A 119 -13.18 -5.81 -20.03
CA ALA A 119 -12.22 -6.85 -19.65
C ALA A 119 -12.95 -8.12 -19.17
N SER A 120 -12.50 -9.29 -19.62
CA SER A 120 -13.19 -10.55 -19.31
C SER A 120 -12.72 -11.14 -17.99
N ALA A 121 -13.61 -11.17 -17.00
CA ALA A 121 -13.40 -11.82 -15.71
C ALA A 121 -13.32 -13.36 -15.80
N ARG A 122 -13.98 -13.96 -16.81
CA ARG A 122 -13.99 -15.42 -17.09
C ARG A 122 -12.96 -15.85 -18.14
N ALA A 123 -12.05 -14.97 -18.57
CA ALA A 123 -10.91 -15.43 -19.35
C ALA A 123 -10.06 -16.40 -18.51
N THR A 124 -9.46 -17.40 -19.15
CA THR A 124 -8.50 -18.34 -18.56
C THR A 124 -7.16 -18.21 -19.26
N ASP A 125 -6.03 -18.30 -18.56
CA ASP A 125 -4.73 -18.37 -19.21
C ASP A 125 -4.53 -19.72 -19.94
N LYS A 126 -3.49 -19.84 -20.77
CA LYS A 126 -3.23 -21.02 -21.59
C LYS A 126 -2.46 -22.14 -20.87
N ALA A 127 -1.77 -21.85 -19.77
CA ALA A 127 -0.85 -22.77 -19.11
C ALA A 127 -1.54 -23.56 -17.99
N THR A 128 -2.26 -22.88 -17.09
CA THR A 128 -2.99 -23.52 -15.97
C THR A 128 -4.50 -23.47 -16.12
N GLY A 129 -5.02 -22.60 -17.00
CA GLY A 129 -6.45 -22.37 -17.11
C GLY A 129 -7.01 -21.51 -15.98
N ASP A 130 -6.15 -20.80 -15.24
CA ASP A 130 -6.53 -19.91 -14.16
C ASP A 130 -7.29 -18.69 -14.70
N THR A 131 -8.39 -18.34 -14.03
CA THR A 131 -9.03 -17.02 -14.18
C THR A 131 -8.34 -15.98 -13.29
N ALA A 132 -8.65 -14.70 -13.47
CA ALA A 132 -8.16 -13.65 -12.56
C ALA A 132 -8.55 -13.92 -11.08
N ALA A 133 -9.67 -14.61 -10.83
CA ALA A 133 -10.09 -15.00 -9.48
C ALA A 133 -9.16 -16.05 -8.85
N HIS A 134 -8.65 -17.02 -9.63
CA HIS A 134 -7.69 -18.02 -9.15
C HIS A 134 -6.36 -17.37 -8.78
N LEU A 135 -5.86 -16.48 -9.67
CA LEU A 135 -4.61 -15.75 -9.43
C LEU A 135 -4.72 -14.86 -8.19
N ALA A 136 -5.80 -14.09 -8.04
CA ALA A 136 -6.03 -13.23 -6.89
C ALA A 136 -6.19 -14.02 -5.59
N ALA A 137 -6.86 -15.17 -5.63
CA ALA A 137 -6.98 -16.05 -4.47
C ALA A 137 -5.62 -16.62 -4.04
N ARG A 138 -4.76 -16.99 -5.00
CA ARG A 138 -3.41 -17.53 -4.75
C ARG A 138 -2.42 -16.48 -4.22
N THR A 139 -2.58 -15.21 -4.59
CA THR A 139 -1.71 -14.09 -4.14
C THR A 139 -2.26 -13.32 -2.94
N GLY A 140 -3.44 -13.69 -2.45
CA GLY A 140 -4.13 -12.96 -1.38
C GLY A 140 -4.71 -11.61 -1.80
N ASN A 141 -4.87 -11.33 -3.10
CA ASN A 141 -5.41 -10.07 -3.59
C ASN A 141 -6.94 -9.99 -3.39
N LEU A 142 -7.36 -9.77 -2.13
CA LEU A 142 -8.76 -9.65 -1.75
C LEU A 142 -9.47 -8.55 -2.54
N ARG A 143 -8.81 -7.41 -2.81
CA ARG A 143 -9.44 -6.27 -3.51
C ARG A 143 -9.84 -6.59 -4.95
N LEU A 144 -8.99 -7.29 -5.70
CA LEU A 144 -9.38 -7.78 -7.03
C LEU A 144 -10.48 -8.83 -6.90
N LEU A 145 -10.30 -9.80 -6.00
CA LEU A 145 -11.26 -10.90 -5.83
C LEU A 145 -12.65 -10.40 -5.40
N SER A 146 -12.72 -9.34 -4.58
CA SER A 146 -13.98 -8.74 -4.13
C SER A 146 -14.67 -7.95 -5.24
N ALA A 147 -13.92 -7.14 -6.00
CA ALA A 147 -14.41 -6.36 -7.14
C ALA A 147 -14.86 -7.20 -8.35
N LEU A 148 -14.32 -8.42 -8.55
CA LEU A 148 -14.82 -9.31 -9.61
C LEU A 148 -16.32 -9.61 -9.44
N PRO A 149 -17.10 -9.72 -10.54
CA PRO A 149 -18.50 -10.12 -10.45
C PRO A 149 -18.63 -11.56 -9.94
N TYR A 150 -19.75 -11.89 -9.28
CA TYR A 150 -20.02 -13.25 -8.81
C TYR A 150 -20.30 -14.22 -9.97
N GLU A 151 -21.18 -13.82 -10.88
CA GLU A 151 -21.51 -14.52 -12.13
C GLU A 151 -21.27 -13.57 -13.31
N ASP A 152 -20.91 -14.12 -14.47
CA ASP A 152 -20.81 -13.34 -15.70
C ASP A 152 -22.18 -13.14 -16.38
N SER A 153 -22.21 -12.46 -17.54
CA SER A 153 -23.44 -12.23 -18.32
C SER A 153 -24.10 -13.51 -18.85
N SER A 154 -23.49 -14.69 -18.67
CA SER A 154 -24.07 -16.01 -18.96
C SER A 154 -24.52 -16.78 -17.71
N GLY A 155 -24.48 -16.16 -16.52
CA GLY A 155 -24.81 -16.82 -15.24
C GLY A 155 -23.75 -17.82 -14.77
N SER A 156 -22.53 -17.78 -15.33
CA SER A 156 -21.45 -18.69 -14.94
C SER A 156 -20.68 -18.13 -13.74
N PRO A 157 -20.45 -18.90 -12.66
CA PRO A 157 -19.86 -18.38 -11.42
C PRO A 157 -18.37 -18.10 -11.59
N VAL A 158 -17.99 -16.83 -11.72
CA VAL A 158 -16.60 -16.39 -11.94
C VAL A 158 -15.73 -16.70 -10.73
N LYS A 159 -16.24 -16.44 -9.51
CA LYS A 159 -15.53 -16.66 -8.23
C LYS A 159 -15.43 -18.14 -7.83
N PHE A 160 -16.12 -19.03 -8.54
CA PHE A 160 -16.11 -20.49 -8.32
C PHE A 160 -15.92 -21.26 -9.64
N ALA A 161 -15.31 -20.62 -10.64
CA ALA A 161 -14.87 -21.30 -11.85
C ALA A 161 -13.84 -22.37 -11.49
N VAL A 162 -13.68 -23.38 -12.36
CA VAL A 162 -12.63 -24.39 -12.22
C VAL A 162 -11.53 -24.15 -13.26
N ASN A 163 -10.27 -24.22 -12.84
CA ASN A 163 -9.11 -24.15 -13.74
C ASN A 163 -8.82 -25.50 -14.41
N GLY A 164 -7.71 -25.58 -15.16
CA GLY A 164 -7.29 -26.78 -15.88
C GLY A 164 -7.08 -27.99 -14.99
N GLU A 165 -6.77 -27.82 -13.70
CA GLU A 165 -6.57 -28.89 -12.71
C GLU A 165 -7.84 -29.22 -11.90
N GLY A 166 -8.99 -28.65 -12.28
CA GLY A 166 -10.25 -28.80 -11.55
C GLY A 166 -10.29 -28.04 -10.23
N ARG A 167 -9.31 -27.17 -9.98
CA ARG A 167 -9.25 -26.36 -8.76
C ARG A 167 -10.14 -25.14 -8.88
N THR A 168 -10.68 -24.69 -7.74
CA THR A 168 -11.45 -23.45 -7.63
C THR A 168 -10.60 -22.36 -6.98
N PRO A 169 -10.97 -21.06 -7.08
CA PRO A 169 -10.31 -20.00 -6.31
C PRO A 169 -10.25 -20.28 -4.80
N LEU A 170 -11.24 -20.98 -4.21
CA LEU A 170 -11.19 -21.35 -2.79
C LEU A 170 -10.08 -22.36 -2.49
N MET A 171 -9.82 -23.30 -3.40
CA MET A 171 -8.70 -24.25 -3.29
C MET A 171 -7.34 -23.57 -3.42
N GLU A 172 -7.22 -22.59 -4.32
CA GLU A 172 -6.01 -21.79 -4.49
C GLU A 172 -5.73 -20.90 -3.26
N ALA A 173 -6.76 -20.26 -2.68
CA ALA A 173 -6.62 -19.52 -1.43
C ALA A 173 -6.30 -20.42 -0.24
N ALA A 174 -6.86 -21.64 -0.20
CA ALA A 174 -6.62 -22.61 0.85
C ALA A 174 -5.19 -23.16 0.85
N GLU A 175 -4.66 -23.53 -0.32
CA GLU A 175 -3.27 -23.99 -0.48
C GLU A 175 -2.26 -22.85 -0.25
N ALA A 176 -2.60 -21.61 -0.59
CA ALA A 176 -1.75 -20.44 -0.39
C ALA A 176 -1.87 -19.78 1.00
N GLY A 177 -2.72 -20.30 1.90
CA GLY A 177 -2.94 -19.70 3.22
C GLY A 177 -3.57 -18.31 3.21
N SER A 178 -4.22 -17.92 2.11
CA SER A 178 -4.82 -16.60 1.91
C SER A 178 -6.18 -16.49 2.60
N TRP A 179 -6.14 -16.31 3.92
CA TRP A 179 -7.29 -16.24 4.83
C TRP A 179 -8.40 -15.32 4.36
N GLU A 180 -8.05 -14.10 3.95
CA GLU A 180 -8.98 -13.03 3.59
C GLU A 180 -9.75 -13.42 2.32
N CYS A 181 -9.05 -13.95 1.31
CA CYS A 181 -9.64 -14.46 0.08
C CYS A 181 -10.50 -15.71 0.34
N ALA A 182 -10.04 -16.63 1.19
CA ALA A 182 -10.79 -17.83 1.54
C ALA A 182 -12.09 -17.49 2.28
N ARG A 183 -12.04 -16.64 3.31
CA ARG A 183 -13.23 -16.20 4.06
C ARG A 183 -14.21 -15.45 3.17
N HIS A 184 -13.74 -14.52 2.32
CA HIS A 184 -14.58 -13.85 1.33
C HIS A 184 -15.39 -14.86 0.50
N LEU A 185 -14.72 -15.86 -0.09
CA LEU A 185 -15.37 -16.90 -0.90
C LEU A 185 -16.37 -17.73 -0.09
N LEU A 186 -16.01 -18.17 1.12
CA LEU A 186 -16.91 -18.92 2.01
C LEU A 186 -18.17 -18.11 2.38
N HIS A 187 -17.98 -16.84 2.77
CA HIS A 187 -19.05 -15.98 3.27
C HIS A 187 -19.97 -15.47 2.17
N LEU A 188 -19.48 -15.28 0.94
CA LEU A 188 -20.33 -15.01 -0.24
C LEU A 188 -21.43 -16.07 -0.42
N LEU A 189 -21.20 -17.32 -0.01
CA LEU A 189 -22.15 -18.43 -0.08
C LEU A 189 -23.11 -18.51 1.12
N ARG A 190 -23.01 -17.62 2.11
CA ARG A 190 -24.01 -17.47 3.20
C ARG A 190 -25.26 -16.70 2.75
N GLN A 191 -25.13 -15.87 1.71
CA GLN A 191 -26.23 -15.06 1.16
C GLN A 191 -27.38 -15.93 0.62
N ARG A 192 -28.64 -15.53 0.87
CA ARG A 192 -29.84 -16.31 0.54
C ARG A 192 -29.88 -16.72 -0.94
N ARG A 193 -29.53 -15.81 -1.86
CA ARG A 193 -29.50 -16.04 -3.32
C ARG A 193 -28.50 -17.11 -3.79
N ARG A 194 -27.54 -17.51 -2.95
CA ARG A 194 -26.42 -18.42 -3.31
C ARG A 194 -26.39 -19.71 -2.49
N ARG A 195 -27.20 -19.78 -1.44
CA ARG A 195 -27.20 -20.87 -0.45
C ARG A 195 -27.46 -22.26 -1.05
N GLU A 196 -28.24 -22.34 -2.12
CA GLU A 196 -28.54 -23.60 -2.82
C GLU A 196 -27.30 -24.23 -3.48
N LYS A 197 -26.46 -23.40 -4.13
CA LYS A 197 -25.21 -23.86 -4.77
C LYS A 197 -24.11 -24.19 -3.74
N ARG A 198 -24.18 -23.65 -2.51
CA ARG A 198 -23.15 -23.76 -1.45
C ARG A 198 -22.62 -25.17 -1.25
N LYS A 199 -23.51 -26.16 -0.99
CA LYS A 199 -23.07 -27.53 -0.68
C LYS A 199 -22.39 -28.21 -1.87
N SER A 200 -22.81 -27.90 -3.10
CA SER A 200 -22.16 -28.43 -4.31
C SER A 200 -20.78 -27.79 -4.52
N LEU A 201 -20.67 -26.47 -4.43
CA LEU A 201 -19.43 -25.73 -4.68
C LEU A 201 -18.34 -26.02 -3.64
N LEU A 202 -18.69 -26.09 -2.35
CA LEU A 202 -17.70 -26.34 -1.29
C LEU A 202 -17.20 -27.79 -1.21
N ASN A 203 -17.92 -28.74 -1.82
CA ASN A 203 -17.50 -30.15 -1.90
C ASN A 203 -16.89 -30.52 -3.27
N LEU A 204 -16.56 -29.53 -4.11
CA LEU A 204 -15.76 -29.78 -5.31
C LEU A 204 -14.40 -30.36 -4.91
N LYS A 205 -13.83 -31.15 -5.83
CA LYS A 205 -12.53 -31.80 -5.70
C LYS A 205 -11.69 -31.49 -6.93
N ASP A 206 -10.40 -31.28 -6.74
CA ASP A 206 -9.45 -31.17 -7.84
C ASP A 206 -9.21 -32.54 -8.52
N LYS A 207 -8.41 -32.58 -9.58
CA LYS A 207 -8.05 -33.83 -10.28
C LYS A 207 -7.39 -34.89 -9.38
N LYS A 208 -6.79 -34.50 -8.25
CA LYS A 208 -6.17 -35.42 -7.28
C LYS A 208 -7.18 -35.94 -6.25
N GLY A 209 -8.42 -35.44 -6.27
CA GLY A 209 -9.50 -35.81 -5.35
C GLY A 209 -9.51 -34.99 -4.06
N CYS A 210 -8.69 -33.95 -3.96
CA CYS A 210 -8.56 -33.10 -2.77
C CYS A 210 -9.62 -31.99 -2.75
N THR A 211 -10.25 -31.78 -1.60
CA THR A 211 -11.10 -30.61 -1.33
C THR A 211 -10.24 -29.40 -0.91
N ALA A 212 -10.83 -28.20 -0.83
CA ALA A 212 -10.13 -27.03 -0.32
C ALA A 212 -9.62 -27.22 1.13
N ALA A 213 -10.35 -27.92 1.99
CA ALA A 213 -9.90 -28.22 3.35
C ALA A 213 -8.70 -29.17 3.38
N ASP A 214 -8.67 -30.17 2.48
CA ASP A 214 -7.54 -31.10 2.38
C ASP A 214 -6.26 -30.39 1.89
N LEU A 215 -6.42 -29.43 0.97
CA LEU A 215 -5.30 -28.61 0.47
C LEU A 215 -4.77 -27.63 1.53
N ALA A 216 -5.64 -27.00 2.33
CA ALA A 216 -5.20 -26.19 3.47
C ALA A 216 -4.45 -27.03 4.52
N GLU A 217 -4.95 -28.23 4.85
CA GLU A 217 -4.27 -29.14 5.78
C GLU A 217 -2.88 -29.55 5.24
N ALA A 218 -2.80 -29.95 3.97
CA ALA A 218 -1.55 -30.36 3.33
C ALA A 218 -0.53 -29.22 3.18
N ALA A 219 -0.98 -27.97 3.08
CA ALA A 219 -0.15 -26.77 3.04
C ALA A 219 0.31 -26.26 4.42
N GLY A 220 -0.17 -26.85 5.52
CA GLY A 220 0.17 -26.42 6.88
C GLY A 220 -0.74 -25.31 7.44
N HIS A 221 -2.01 -25.27 7.03
CA HIS A 221 -3.00 -24.28 7.46
C HIS A 221 -4.23 -24.94 8.14
N PRO A 222 -4.04 -25.67 9.26
CA PRO A 222 -5.09 -26.47 9.89
C PRO A 222 -6.27 -25.65 10.43
N GLU A 223 -6.03 -24.44 10.95
CA GLU A 223 -7.11 -23.54 11.40
C GLU A 223 -8.01 -23.10 10.23
N LEU A 224 -7.41 -22.83 9.05
CA LEU A 224 -8.15 -22.48 7.85
C LEU A 224 -8.91 -23.69 7.30
N ALA A 225 -8.31 -24.87 7.35
CA ALA A 225 -8.98 -26.13 7.02
C ALA A 225 -10.21 -26.35 7.91
N GLU A 226 -10.14 -26.08 9.22
CA GLU A 226 -11.29 -26.19 10.12
C GLU A 226 -12.35 -25.11 9.84
N VAL A 227 -11.99 -23.87 9.52
CA VAL A 227 -12.96 -22.85 9.06
C VAL A 227 -13.72 -23.30 7.81
N ILE A 228 -13.03 -23.91 6.83
CA ILE A 228 -13.67 -24.49 5.63
C ILE A 228 -14.59 -25.65 6.02
N ARG A 229 -14.15 -26.56 6.92
CA ARG A 229 -14.96 -27.69 7.42
C ARG A 229 -16.22 -27.20 8.16
N ILE A 230 -16.10 -26.18 9.02
CA ILE A 230 -17.22 -25.53 9.71
C ILE A 230 -18.22 -24.97 8.71
N GLU A 231 -17.78 -24.28 7.64
CA GLU A 231 -18.70 -23.76 6.63
C GLU A 231 -19.38 -24.86 5.80
N ILE A 232 -18.75 -26.03 5.63
CA ILE A 232 -19.36 -27.20 4.98
C ILE A 232 -20.38 -27.90 5.88
N ARG A 233 -20.00 -28.21 7.14
CA ARG A 233 -20.82 -28.99 8.09
C ARG A 233 -21.88 -28.16 8.82
N GLY A 234 -21.65 -26.86 8.95
CA GLY A 234 -22.43 -25.94 9.78
C GLY A 234 -22.07 -26.04 11.27
N LEU A 235 -22.46 -25.01 12.05
CA LEU A 235 -22.22 -24.97 13.49
C LEU A 235 -23.05 -26.05 14.23
N THR A 236 -22.39 -26.79 15.11
CA THR A 236 -22.97 -27.70 16.11
C THR A 236 -23.79 -26.92 17.14
N PHE A 237 -24.55 -27.62 17.99
CA PHE A 237 -25.32 -26.97 19.05
C PHE A 237 -24.44 -26.13 20.00
N LYS A 238 -23.24 -26.61 20.36
CA LYS A 238 -22.32 -25.88 21.25
C LYS A 238 -21.75 -24.63 20.58
N GLU A 239 -21.21 -24.75 19.37
CA GLU A 239 -20.66 -23.62 18.60
C GLU A 239 -21.74 -22.55 18.33
N LYS A 240 -23.01 -22.93 18.19
CA LYS A 240 -24.14 -21.99 18.08
C LYS A 240 -24.38 -21.19 19.36
N GLN A 241 -24.24 -21.79 20.54
CA GLN A 241 -24.33 -21.08 21.82
C GLN A 241 -23.14 -20.13 22.01
N GLU A 242 -21.93 -20.57 21.64
CA GLU A 242 -20.72 -19.74 21.66
C GLU A 242 -20.83 -18.55 20.69
N ALA A 243 -21.33 -18.75 19.46
CA ALA A 243 -21.62 -17.67 18.52
C ALA A 243 -22.67 -16.67 19.06
N GLN A 244 -23.67 -17.16 19.80
CA GLN A 244 -24.69 -16.33 20.43
C GLN A 244 -24.10 -15.51 21.60
N GLU A 245 -23.19 -16.07 22.39
CA GLU A 245 -22.52 -15.34 23.47
C GLU A 245 -21.50 -14.31 22.93
N LEU A 246 -20.68 -14.66 21.93
CA LEU A 246 -19.81 -13.70 21.23
C LEU A 246 -20.62 -12.51 20.69
N MET A 247 -21.79 -12.78 20.10
CA MET A 247 -22.72 -11.75 19.62
C MET A 247 -23.32 -10.93 20.77
N ARG A 248 -23.63 -11.54 21.93
CA ARG A 248 -24.09 -10.82 23.13
C ARG A 248 -23.02 -9.85 23.63
N LEU A 249 -21.77 -10.33 23.74
CA LEU A 249 -20.62 -9.54 24.17
C LEU A 249 -20.36 -8.38 23.19
N ALA A 250 -20.29 -8.66 21.89
CA ALA A 250 -20.12 -7.65 20.83
C ALA A 250 -21.23 -6.57 20.81
N ASN A 251 -22.42 -6.85 21.35
CA ASN A 251 -23.51 -5.88 21.45
C ASN A 251 -23.62 -5.15 22.80
N ARG A 252 -23.13 -5.72 23.92
CA ARG A 252 -23.41 -5.19 25.27
C ARG A 252 -22.22 -5.10 26.22
N ALA A 253 -21.15 -5.84 26.00
CA ALA A 253 -20.04 -5.94 26.94
C ALA A 253 -18.89 -4.97 26.60
N PRO A 254 -17.94 -4.76 27.54
CA PRO A 254 -16.66 -4.13 27.25
C PRO A 254 -15.84 -5.00 26.28
N PRO A 255 -15.18 -4.38 25.28
CA PRO A 255 -14.21 -4.99 24.35
C PRO A 255 -13.34 -6.12 24.90
N ALA A 256 -12.73 -5.94 26.09
CA ALA A 256 -11.79 -6.91 26.66
C ALA A 256 -12.40 -8.30 26.94
N GLU A 257 -13.69 -8.39 27.29
CA GLU A 257 -14.33 -9.69 27.53
C GLU A 257 -14.63 -10.43 26.22
N PHE A 258 -15.06 -9.70 25.19
CA PHE A 258 -15.26 -10.22 23.84
C PHE A 258 -13.95 -10.76 23.23
N LEU A 259 -12.87 -9.98 23.31
CA LEU A 259 -11.57 -10.32 22.73
C LEU A 259 -10.90 -11.53 23.40
N ARG A 260 -11.24 -11.85 24.66
CA ARG A 260 -10.78 -13.09 25.34
C ARG A 260 -11.40 -14.37 24.80
N LEU A 261 -12.53 -14.29 24.09
CA LEU A 261 -13.24 -15.45 23.52
C LEU A 261 -13.21 -15.48 21.99
N ALA A 262 -12.97 -14.33 21.35
CA ALA A 262 -12.79 -14.23 19.91
C ALA A 262 -11.47 -14.90 19.46
N THR A 263 -11.55 -15.69 18.40
CA THR A 263 -10.43 -16.38 17.76
C THR A 263 -10.56 -16.28 16.24
N ARG A 264 -9.48 -16.60 15.51
CA ARG A 264 -9.50 -16.68 14.04
C ARG A 264 -10.59 -17.63 13.50
N VAL A 265 -10.94 -18.66 14.26
CA VAL A 265 -11.93 -19.66 13.83
C VAL A 265 -13.38 -19.21 14.08
N ASN A 266 -13.64 -18.42 15.14
CA ASN A 266 -14.99 -18.10 15.59
C ASN A 266 -15.46 -16.64 15.39
N CYS A 267 -14.54 -15.68 15.14
CA CYS A 267 -14.90 -14.25 15.08
C CYS A 267 -15.93 -13.91 13.99
N ASP A 268 -15.92 -14.66 12.88
CA ASP A 268 -16.87 -14.51 11.76
C ASP A 268 -18.07 -15.48 11.83
N TRP A 269 -18.33 -16.15 12.96
CA TRP A 269 -19.51 -17.01 13.07
C TRP A 269 -20.82 -16.20 12.94
N PRO A 270 -21.79 -16.65 12.14
CA PRO A 270 -23.02 -15.89 11.87
C PRO A 270 -24.04 -16.05 13.00
N HIS A 271 -24.65 -14.94 13.44
CA HIS A 271 -25.76 -15.00 14.39
C HIS A 271 -26.96 -15.78 13.81
N LEU A 272 -27.53 -16.66 14.62
CA LEU A 272 -28.55 -17.65 14.23
C LEU A 272 -29.76 -17.08 13.46
N GLN A 273 -30.21 -15.89 13.83
CA GLN A 273 -31.50 -15.36 13.37
C GLN A 273 -31.42 -14.52 12.08
N TRP A 274 -30.27 -13.91 11.78
CA TRP A 274 -30.12 -13.00 10.63
C TRP A 274 -28.76 -13.12 9.89
N PHE A 275 -27.78 -13.82 10.46
CA PHE A 275 -26.39 -13.95 10.01
C PHE A 275 -25.55 -12.66 10.10
N HIS A 276 -25.85 -11.78 11.05
CA HIS A 276 -24.90 -10.71 11.43
C HIS A 276 -23.62 -11.32 12.04
N THR A 277 -22.46 -10.78 11.68
CA THR A 277 -21.16 -11.11 12.26
C THR A 277 -20.83 -10.14 13.40
N CYS A 278 -19.99 -10.53 14.35
CA CYS A 278 -19.57 -9.66 15.46
C CYS A 278 -18.95 -8.35 14.94
N LEU A 279 -18.22 -8.44 13.83
CA LEU A 279 -17.68 -7.31 13.08
C LEU A 279 -18.76 -6.27 12.73
N SER A 280 -19.93 -6.68 12.24
CA SER A 280 -21.02 -5.76 11.89
C SER A 280 -21.64 -5.04 13.11
N CYS A 281 -21.66 -5.69 14.27
CA CYS A 281 -22.15 -5.08 15.51
C CYS A 281 -21.14 -4.08 16.10
N LEU A 282 -19.85 -4.42 16.10
CA LEU A 282 -18.79 -3.51 16.53
C LEU A 282 -18.66 -2.30 15.60
N ALA A 283 -18.77 -2.50 14.29
CA ALA A 283 -18.78 -1.43 13.30
C ALA A 283 -19.91 -0.42 13.56
N ARG A 284 -21.14 -0.89 13.81
CA ARG A 284 -22.27 -0.04 14.22
C ARG A 284 -22.02 0.71 15.53
N ARG A 285 -21.52 0.01 16.56
CA ARG A 285 -21.29 0.58 17.91
C ARG A 285 -20.07 1.49 18.01
N SER A 286 -19.16 1.48 17.04
CA SER A 286 -17.96 2.33 17.05
C SER A 286 -18.29 3.84 16.97
N ALA A 287 -19.46 4.23 16.47
CA ALA A 287 -19.97 5.60 16.59
C ALA A 287 -20.31 6.01 18.04
N GLU A 288 -20.55 5.03 18.93
CA GLU A 288 -20.93 5.23 20.33
C GLU A 288 -19.71 5.09 21.27
N SER A 289 -18.61 4.46 20.81
CA SER A 289 -17.49 4.04 21.68
C SER A 289 -16.19 3.78 20.89
N SER A 290 -15.13 4.52 21.22
CA SER A 290 -13.77 4.28 20.69
C SER A 290 -13.27 2.86 20.95
N ALA A 291 -13.54 2.31 22.13
CA ALA A 291 -13.13 0.95 22.47
C ALA A 291 -13.81 -0.12 21.56
N CYS A 292 -14.99 0.17 20.99
CA CYS A 292 -15.59 -0.70 19.97
C CYS A 292 -14.89 -0.59 18.61
N LEU A 293 -14.32 0.57 18.27
CA LEU A 293 -13.44 0.75 17.11
C LEU A 293 -12.12 -0.02 17.29
N ASP A 294 -11.55 -0.03 18.50
CA ASP A 294 -10.34 -0.79 18.81
C ASP A 294 -10.57 -2.31 18.70
N SER A 295 -11.70 -2.82 19.22
CA SER A 295 -12.12 -4.21 18.96
C SER A 295 -12.34 -4.50 17.48
N LEU A 296 -12.93 -3.58 16.72
CA LEU A 296 -13.10 -3.74 15.26
C LEU A 296 -11.74 -3.87 14.56
N ARG A 297 -10.76 -3.05 14.97
CA ARG A 297 -9.38 -3.08 14.48
C ARG A 297 -8.71 -4.42 14.80
N GLN A 298 -8.73 -4.88 16.05
CA GLN A 298 -8.12 -6.16 16.43
C GLN A 298 -8.75 -7.36 15.73
N LEU A 299 -10.09 -7.36 15.52
CA LEU A 299 -10.74 -8.40 14.73
C LEU A 299 -10.17 -8.52 13.31
N VAL A 300 -9.97 -7.39 12.63
CA VAL A 300 -9.41 -7.34 11.27
C VAL A 300 -7.91 -7.65 11.28
N ASP A 301 -7.14 -6.90 12.07
CA ASP A 301 -5.68 -6.87 12.01
C ASP A 301 -5.01 -8.08 12.68
N GLU A 302 -5.63 -8.70 13.69
CA GLU A 302 -5.07 -9.85 14.41
C GLU A 302 -5.80 -11.15 14.07
N LEU A 303 -7.15 -11.12 14.07
CA LEU A 303 -8.00 -12.30 13.87
C LEU A 303 -8.44 -12.52 12.40
N ARG A 304 -8.02 -11.66 11.47
CA ARG A 304 -8.33 -11.72 10.03
C ARG A 304 -9.82 -11.78 9.71
N ALA A 305 -10.64 -11.13 10.54
CA ALA A 305 -12.09 -11.07 10.37
C ALA A 305 -12.46 -10.47 9.00
N ASP A 306 -13.43 -11.09 8.34
CA ASP A 306 -13.77 -10.76 6.97
C ASP A 306 -14.56 -9.44 6.87
N ALA A 307 -13.88 -8.36 6.53
CA ALA A 307 -14.46 -7.04 6.25
C ALA A 307 -15.48 -7.04 5.11
N THR A 308 -15.46 -8.04 4.23
CA THR A 308 -16.44 -8.22 3.15
C THR A 308 -17.65 -9.06 3.56
N SER A 309 -17.66 -9.60 4.80
CA SER A 309 -18.72 -10.48 5.28
C SER A 309 -20.09 -9.80 5.26
N SER A 310 -21.11 -10.58 4.89
CA SER A 310 -22.48 -10.13 4.73
C SER A 310 -23.47 -11.08 5.38
N ASN A 311 -24.57 -10.53 5.90
CA ASN A 311 -25.69 -11.32 6.42
C ASN A 311 -26.48 -12.02 5.27
N THR A 312 -27.57 -12.73 5.60
CA THR A 312 -28.34 -13.48 4.56
C THR A 312 -28.94 -12.60 3.47
N ALA A 313 -29.20 -11.32 3.76
CA ALA A 313 -29.71 -10.31 2.85
C ALA A 313 -28.59 -9.50 2.17
N GLY A 314 -27.31 -9.87 2.29
CA GLY A 314 -26.20 -9.14 1.66
C GLY A 314 -25.71 -7.91 2.46
N TRP A 315 -26.33 -7.59 3.59
CA TRP A 315 -25.95 -6.46 4.42
C TRP A 315 -24.59 -6.69 5.09
N THR A 316 -23.63 -5.77 4.88
CA THR A 316 -22.25 -5.90 5.38
C THR A 316 -22.00 -5.06 6.64
N ALA A 317 -20.83 -5.24 7.26
CA ALA A 317 -20.36 -4.34 8.33
C ALA A 317 -20.25 -2.87 7.86
N LEU A 318 -19.96 -2.63 6.58
CA LEU A 318 -19.85 -1.29 6.00
C LEU A 318 -21.20 -0.56 5.96
N HIS A 319 -22.29 -1.27 5.63
CA HIS A 319 -23.66 -0.73 5.70
C HIS A 319 -24.02 -0.35 7.15
N ALA A 320 -23.66 -1.21 8.11
CA ALA A 320 -23.92 -0.98 9.53
C ALA A 320 -23.12 0.23 10.10
N ALA A 321 -21.87 0.41 9.68
CA ALA A 321 -21.07 1.59 10.02
C ALA A 321 -21.67 2.87 9.40
N ALA A 322 -22.04 2.82 8.12
CA ALA A 322 -22.56 3.96 7.38
C ALA A 322 -23.87 4.51 7.95
N GLY A 323 -24.86 3.64 8.22
CA GLY A 323 -26.13 4.04 8.85
C GLY A 323 -25.97 4.55 10.29
N ALA A 324 -24.94 4.10 11.02
CA ALA A 324 -24.64 4.60 12.37
C ALA A 324 -23.99 6.00 12.37
N GLY A 325 -23.29 6.36 11.30
CA GLY A 325 -22.39 7.53 11.27
C GLY A 325 -20.97 7.22 11.73
N ALA A 326 -20.56 5.95 11.69
CA ALA A 326 -19.28 5.49 12.21
C ALA A 326 -18.14 5.70 11.20
N THR A 327 -17.77 6.96 10.97
CA THR A 327 -16.84 7.38 9.91
C THR A 327 -15.48 6.66 9.94
N GLU A 328 -14.86 6.48 11.12
CA GLU A 328 -13.57 5.78 11.22
C GLU A 328 -13.68 4.26 10.99
N ALA A 329 -14.81 3.65 11.36
CA ALA A 329 -15.07 2.26 10.99
C ALA A 329 -15.32 2.08 9.49
N VAL A 330 -15.92 3.08 8.82
CA VAL A 330 -16.02 3.09 7.34
C VAL A 330 -14.63 3.09 6.70
N ARG A 331 -13.71 3.96 7.15
CA ARG A 331 -12.31 3.98 6.67
C ARG A 331 -11.64 2.63 6.90
N LEU A 332 -11.65 2.14 8.15
CA LEU A 332 -11.04 0.88 8.55
C LEU A 332 -11.54 -0.31 7.71
N LEU A 333 -12.85 -0.44 7.52
CA LEU A 333 -13.42 -1.55 6.74
C LEU A 333 -13.03 -1.48 5.25
N VAL A 334 -13.01 -0.28 4.65
CA VAL A 334 -12.60 -0.10 3.26
C VAL A 334 -11.09 -0.33 3.09
N ASP A 335 -10.26 0.06 4.05
CA ASP A 335 -8.83 -0.26 4.08
C ASP A 335 -8.58 -1.77 4.25
N ALA A 336 -9.42 -2.46 5.04
CA ALA A 336 -9.47 -3.92 5.18
C ALA A 336 -10.03 -4.67 3.96
N GLY A 337 -10.35 -3.98 2.85
CA GLY A 337 -10.78 -4.59 1.60
C GLY A 337 -12.29 -4.71 1.39
N ALA A 338 -13.13 -4.14 2.27
CA ALA A 338 -14.56 -3.98 1.99
C ALA A 338 -14.76 -3.13 0.73
N TRP A 339 -15.53 -3.65 -0.23
CA TRP A 339 -15.82 -2.92 -1.48
C TRP A 339 -16.88 -1.84 -1.20
N VAL A 340 -16.51 -0.57 -1.39
CA VAL A 340 -17.34 0.60 -1.06
C VAL A 340 -18.71 0.61 -1.77
N ASN A 341 -18.77 0.00 -2.95
CA ASN A 341 -19.96 -0.09 -3.81
C ASN A 341 -20.71 -1.41 -3.67
N CYS A 342 -20.39 -2.23 -2.66
CA CYS A 342 -21.05 -3.52 -2.43
C CYS A 342 -22.57 -3.34 -2.24
N PRO A 343 -23.41 -3.90 -3.12
CA PRO A 343 -24.85 -3.86 -2.96
C PRO A 343 -25.33 -4.96 -2.01
N ASP A 344 -26.33 -4.64 -1.20
CA ASP A 344 -27.11 -5.62 -0.48
C ASP A 344 -28.10 -6.37 -1.42
N GLY A 345 -28.99 -7.17 -0.83
CA GLY A 345 -30.00 -7.93 -1.54
C GLY A 345 -30.98 -7.07 -2.34
N ASP A 346 -31.32 -5.88 -1.83
CA ASP A 346 -32.24 -4.95 -2.48
C ASP A 346 -31.49 -3.89 -3.29
N GLY A 347 -30.17 -4.01 -3.45
CA GLY A 347 -29.33 -3.06 -4.20
C GLY A 347 -29.03 -1.78 -3.43
N GLY A 348 -29.31 -1.73 -2.12
CA GLY A 348 -28.84 -0.69 -1.23
C GLY A 348 -27.32 -0.72 -1.14
N THR A 349 -26.70 0.45 -0.96
CA THR A 349 -25.25 0.59 -0.74
C THR A 349 -24.98 1.34 0.55
N ALA A 350 -23.77 1.26 1.08
CA ALA A 350 -23.38 2.00 2.29
C ALA A 350 -23.66 3.53 2.17
N LEU A 351 -23.52 4.12 0.98
CA LEU A 351 -23.84 5.53 0.76
C LEU A 351 -25.35 5.82 0.82
N MET A 352 -26.19 4.88 0.40
CA MET A 352 -27.65 4.98 0.56
C MET A 352 -28.05 4.89 2.03
N GLU A 353 -27.36 4.06 2.84
CA GLU A 353 -27.60 3.97 4.28
C GLU A 353 -27.21 5.25 5.03
N ALA A 354 -26.03 5.81 4.72
CA ALA A 354 -25.64 7.11 5.25
C ALA A 354 -26.65 8.21 4.84
N ALA A 355 -27.17 8.17 3.62
CA ALA A 355 -28.19 9.11 3.15
C ALA A 355 -29.55 8.95 3.85
N ALA A 356 -30.01 7.72 4.05
CA ALA A 356 -31.25 7.42 4.76
C ALA A 356 -31.18 7.82 6.25
N ALA A 357 -30.01 7.65 6.88
CA ALA A 357 -29.75 8.03 8.26
C ALA A 357 -29.29 9.49 8.45
N GLY A 358 -29.18 10.27 7.37
CA GLY A 358 -28.78 11.68 7.39
C GLY A 358 -27.33 11.95 7.81
N LYS A 359 -26.43 10.97 7.67
CA LYS A 359 -25.03 11.04 8.14
C LYS A 359 -24.13 11.71 7.09
N VAL A 360 -24.10 13.04 7.08
CA VAL A 360 -23.43 13.85 6.05
C VAL A 360 -21.92 13.57 5.99
N GLU A 361 -21.26 13.54 7.13
CA GLU A 361 -19.81 13.35 7.25
C GLU A 361 -19.40 11.96 6.80
N THR A 362 -20.15 10.94 7.19
CA THR A 362 -19.91 9.55 6.77
C THR A 362 -20.21 9.37 5.27
N ALA A 363 -21.21 10.06 4.74
CA ALA A 363 -21.48 10.08 3.30
C ALA A 363 -20.37 10.80 2.51
N GLN A 364 -19.81 11.89 3.04
CA GLN A 364 -18.62 12.54 2.48
C GLN A 364 -17.45 11.56 2.39
N VAL A 365 -17.15 10.85 3.48
CA VAL A 365 -16.04 9.88 3.49
C VAL A 365 -16.29 8.72 2.54
N LEU A 366 -17.53 8.23 2.40
CA LEU A 366 -17.85 7.23 1.38
C LEU A 366 -17.63 7.76 -0.04
N LEU A 367 -18.01 9.00 -0.34
CA LEU A 367 -17.77 9.66 -1.63
C LEU A 367 -16.27 9.87 -1.91
N GLU A 368 -15.50 10.29 -0.90
CA GLU A 368 -14.02 10.38 -0.94
C GLU A 368 -13.38 9.02 -1.24
N LEU A 369 -13.88 7.95 -0.62
CA LEU A 369 -13.49 6.56 -0.86
C LEU A 369 -14.06 5.97 -2.17
N GLY A 370 -14.65 6.80 -3.05
CA GLY A 370 -15.06 6.42 -4.40
C GLY A 370 -16.43 5.75 -4.50
N ALA A 371 -17.32 5.93 -3.52
CA ALA A 371 -18.71 5.48 -3.61
C ALA A 371 -19.43 6.09 -4.83
N ASN A 372 -20.12 5.24 -5.59
CA ASN A 372 -20.88 5.63 -6.77
C ASN A 372 -22.32 5.98 -6.38
N TRP A 373 -22.57 7.28 -6.20
CA TRP A 373 -23.90 7.84 -5.89
C TRP A 373 -24.95 7.65 -6.99
N GLN A 374 -24.55 7.24 -8.20
CA GLN A 374 -25.46 6.96 -9.33
C GLN A 374 -26.02 5.53 -9.33
N LEU A 375 -25.51 4.64 -8.45
CA LEU A 375 -26.08 3.31 -8.28
C LEU A 375 -27.55 3.42 -7.83
N LYS A 376 -28.36 2.44 -8.25
CA LYS A 376 -29.79 2.40 -7.95
C LYS A 376 -30.14 1.11 -7.23
N ASN A 377 -30.92 1.22 -6.16
CA ASN A 377 -31.52 0.08 -5.50
C ASN A 377 -32.69 -0.50 -6.35
N ALA A 378 -33.32 -1.58 -5.87
CA ALA A 378 -34.44 -2.26 -6.52
C ALA A 378 -35.70 -1.38 -6.67
N LYS A 379 -35.80 -0.27 -5.94
CA LYS A 379 -36.86 0.74 -6.07
C LYS A 379 -36.50 1.84 -7.09
N GLY A 380 -35.32 1.76 -7.71
CA GLY A 380 -34.79 2.75 -8.64
C GLY A 380 -34.17 4.00 -7.98
N GLU A 381 -34.03 3.99 -6.65
CA GLU A 381 -33.57 5.14 -5.86
C GLU A 381 -32.04 5.21 -5.85
N THR A 382 -31.51 6.42 -6.06
CA THR A 382 -30.10 6.77 -5.83
C THR A 382 -29.92 7.29 -4.39
N ALA A 383 -28.68 7.37 -3.92
CA ALA A 383 -28.39 8.00 -2.62
C ALA A 383 -28.85 9.48 -2.57
N GLU A 384 -28.75 10.20 -3.70
CA GLU A 384 -29.29 11.56 -3.85
C GLU A 384 -30.82 11.60 -3.70
N SER A 385 -31.54 10.67 -4.34
CA SER A 385 -33.00 10.59 -4.21
C SER A 385 -33.45 10.22 -2.79
N ILE A 386 -32.64 9.47 -2.05
CA ILE A 386 -32.91 9.14 -0.65
C ILE A 386 -32.68 10.37 0.24
N ALA A 387 -31.56 11.07 0.06
CA ALA A 387 -31.28 12.34 0.75
C ALA A 387 -32.38 13.40 0.50
N ALA A 388 -32.87 13.50 -0.74
CA ALA A 388 -33.97 14.38 -1.12
C ALA A 388 -35.27 14.04 -0.37
N LYS A 389 -35.63 12.76 -0.28
CA LYS A 389 -36.82 12.30 0.47
C LYS A 389 -36.70 12.54 1.97
N GLY A 390 -35.49 12.45 2.52
CA GLY A 390 -35.18 12.81 3.91
C GLY A 390 -35.07 14.32 4.17
N GLY A 391 -35.18 15.17 3.14
CA GLY A 391 -35.01 16.62 3.28
C GLY A 391 -33.58 17.09 3.54
N ASN A 392 -32.57 16.23 3.38
CA ASN A 392 -31.18 16.55 3.68
C ASN A 392 -30.53 17.35 2.53
N ALA A 393 -30.81 18.66 2.51
CA ALA A 393 -30.32 19.60 1.51
C ALA A 393 -28.79 19.77 1.51
N GLU A 394 -28.14 19.58 2.66
CA GLU A 394 -26.68 19.61 2.77
C GLU A 394 -26.05 18.43 2.03
N LEU A 395 -26.54 17.22 2.28
CA LEU A 395 -26.08 16.01 1.60
C LEU A 395 -26.34 16.04 0.08
N MET A 396 -27.45 16.63 -0.37
CA MET A 396 -27.68 16.86 -1.80
C MET A 396 -26.63 17.80 -2.41
N LYS A 397 -26.35 18.95 -1.76
CA LYS A 397 -25.29 19.88 -2.20
C LYS A 397 -23.91 19.20 -2.21
N LEU A 398 -23.62 18.40 -1.19
CA LEU A 398 -22.40 17.61 -1.10
C LEU A 398 -22.28 16.67 -2.31
N MET A 399 -23.28 15.82 -2.59
CA MET A 399 -23.26 14.92 -3.75
C MET A 399 -23.12 15.66 -5.09
N GLN A 400 -23.81 16.79 -5.26
CA GLN A 400 -23.66 17.66 -6.44
C GLN A 400 -22.25 18.23 -6.57
N SER A 401 -21.59 18.57 -5.45
CA SER A 401 -20.19 19.00 -5.45
C SER A 401 -19.20 17.90 -5.88
N PHE A 402 -19.60 16.62 -5.86
CA PHE A 402 -18.84 15.48 -6.38
C PHE A 402 -19.21 15.13 -7.85
N GLN A 403 -20.20 15.81 -8.44
CA GLN A 403 -20.59 15.58 -9.84
C GLN A 403 -19.48 16.06 -10.79
N GLY A 404 -19.05 15.17 -11.70
CA GLY A 404 -18.04 15.48 -12.72
C GLY A 404 -16.60 15.63 -12.22
N LYS A 405 -16.36 15.69 -10.89
CA LYS A 405 -15.02 15.71 -10.31
C LYS A 405 -14.35 14.35 -10.45
N ASP A 406 -13.37 14.26 -11.35
CA ASP A 406 -12.46 13.12 -11.44
C ASP A 406 -11.35 13.28 -10.38
N PHE A 407 -11.68 13.12 -9.09
CA PHE A 407 -10.75 13.25 -7.94
C PHE A 407 -9.49 12.34 -8.03
N PHE A 408 -9.46 11.47 -9.02
CA PHE A 408 -8.45 10.45 -9.30
C PHE A 408 -7.55 10.87 -10.48
N SER A 409 -7.72 12.09 -11.01
CA SER A 409 -7.05 12.57 -12.23
C SER A 409 -5.66 13.16 -12.00
N THR A 410 -5.26 13.42 -10.76
CA THR A 410 -3.89 13.81 -10.42
C THR A 410 -2.94 12.64 -10.72
N ASP A 411 -1.97 12.85 -11.61
CA ASP A 411 -0.83 11.93 -11.71
C ASP A 411 -0.16 11.79 -10.33
N VAL A 412 0.32 10.59 -10.02
CA VAL A 412 0.89 10.25 -8.70
C VAL A 412 2.25 10.92 -8.53
N GLU A 413 2.24 12.18 -8.11
CA GLU A 413 3.16 12.64 -7.06
C GLU A 413 2.89 11.77 -5.82
N PRO A 414 3.91 11.22 -5.13
CA PRO A 414 3.72 10.41 -3.94
C PRO A 414 2.92 11.20 -2.90
N SER A 415 1.69 10.74 -2.64
CA SER A 415 0.61 11.69 -2.40
C SER A 415 0.66 12.33 -1.02
N GLN A 416 0.62 13.66 -1.04
CA GLN A 416 0.28 14.51 0.09
C GLN A 416 -1.10 14.10 0.64
N SER A 417 -1.23 13.99 1.97
CA SER A 417 -2.51 13.96 2.66
C SER A 417 -2.68 15.24 3.50
N ALA A 418 -3.89 15.80 3.45
CA ALA A 418 -4.41 16.85 4.33
C ALA A 418 -3.66 18.21 4.41
N GLN A 419 -3.94 19.11 3.46
CA GLN A 419 -4.19 20.53 3.72
C GLN A 419 -5.42 20.92 2.86
N LEU A 420 -6.60 21.24 3.43
CA LEU A 420 -7.00 22.42 4.23
C LEU A 420 -7.55 23.54 3.33
N GLU A 421 -8.85 23.83 3.45
CA GLU A 421 -9.49 25.17 3.47
C GLU A 421 -10.72 25.00 4.39
N SER A 422 -10.82 25.56 5.60
CA SER A 422 -10.91 26.96 6.04
C SER A 422 -12.18 27.67 5.55
N ASP A 423 -13.06 28.04 6.49
CA ASP A 423 -13.54 29.42 6.68
C ASP A 423 -14.21 29.60 8.06
N ASP A 424 -14.08 30.82 8.59
CA ASP A 424 -14.25 31.23 9.99
C ASP A 424 -15.62 30.99 10.68
N ILE A 425 -15.61 30.54 11.95
CA ILE A 425 -16.42 31.11 13.05
C ILE A 425 -15.64 31.11 14.39
N ALA A 426 -15.48 32.32 14.94
CA ALA A 426 -15.28 32.75 16.34
C ALA A 426 -14.70 31.80 17.43
N SER A 427 -13.58 32.26 18.00
CA SER A 427 -13.15 32.15 19.41
C SER A 427 -14.01 31.34 20.40
N GLY A 428 -13.46 30.22 20.87
CA GLY A 428 -13.82 29.54 22.11
C GLY A 428 -12.60 28.80 22.66
N GLU A 429 -12.17 29.13 23.88
CA GLU A 429 -11.10 28.43 24.59
C GLU A 429 -11.68 27.18 25.25
N GLU A 430 -11.17 25.98 24.93
CA GLU A 430 -11.40 24.77 25.71
C GLU A 430 -10.08 24.03 25.96
N ASP A 431 -9.61 24.07 27.22
CA ASP A 431 -8.40 23.41 27.67
C ASP A 431 -8.58 21.88 27.69
N GLY A 432 -8.07 21.20 26.66
CA GLY A 432 -7.99 19.75 26.60
C GLY A 432 -6.86 19.20 27.49
N GLU A 433 -7.19 18.79 28.72
CA GLU A 433 -6.21 18.24 29.68
C GLU A 433 -5.62 16.89 29.21
N TYR A 434 -4.39 16.92 28.68
CA TYR A 434 -3.66 15.72 28.24
C TYR A 434 -3.42 14.74 29.41
N ARG A 435 -3.80 13.46 29.22
CA ARG A 435 -3.56 12.43 30.23
C ARG A 435 -2.12 11.92 30.13
N ALA A 436 -1.40 11.87 31.25
CA ALA A 436 -0.02 11.39 31.30
C ALA A 436 0.17 9.96 30.75
N ALA A 437 -0.88 9.12 30.75
CA ALA A 437 -0.86 7.77 30.20
C ALA A 437 -0.62 7.71 28.68
N ASP A 438 -0.97 8.79 27.96
CA ASP A 438 -0.91 8.88 26.49
C ASP A 438 0.52 9.11 25.97
N PHE A 439 1.47 9.37 26.87
CA PHE A 439 2.86 9.70 26.55
C PHE A 439 3.84 8.61 27.00
N TYR A 440 5.00 8.56 26.34
CA TYR A 440 6.15 7.83 26.88
C TYR A 440 6.72 8.54 28.11
N PRO A 441 7.29 7.80 29.09
CA PRO A 441 7.95 8.41 30.24
C PRO A 441 9.09 9.34 29.82
N VAL A 442 9.07 10.57 30.32
CA VAL A 442 10.20 11.50 30.18
C VAL A 442 11.14 11.28 31.36
N THR A 443 12.44 11.09 31.11
CA THR A 443 13.45 10.88 32.16
C THR A 443 14.39 12.09 32.26
N ASP A 444 15.25 12.09 33.28
CA ASP A 444 16.40 12.98 33.36
C ASP A 444 17.65 12.17 33.74
N PRO A 445 18.65 12.03 32.86
CA PRO A 445 18.73 12.53 31.47
C PRO A 445 17.70 11.90 30.52
N GLN A 446 17.13 12.72 29.63
CA GLN A 446 15.98 12.38 28.76
C GLN A 446 16.27 11.25 27.77
N GLY A 447 17.51 11.14 27.29
CA GLY A 447 17.89 10.11 26.35
C GLY A 447 19.35 10.16 25.89
N ILE A 448 19.70 9.27 24.98
CA ILE A 448 20.93 9.37 24.17
C ILE A 448 20.56 9.99 22.81
N CYS A 449 21.34 10.99 22.39
CA CYS A 449 21.26 11.56 21.05
C CYS A 449 22.56 11.27 20.29
N LEU A 450 22.55 10.27 19.41
CA LEU A 450 23.70 9.85 18.61
C LEU A 450 23.71 10.58 17.26
N VAL A 451 24.75 11.37 16.98
CA VAL A 451 24.95 12.06 15.71
C VAL A 451 26.08 11.40 14.94
N ILE A 452 25.75 10.73 13.83
CA ILE A 452 26.71 10.15 12.88
C ILE A 452 26.80 11.10 11.69
N ASN A 453 27.86 11.92 11.64
CA ASN A 453 28.15 12.81 10.53
C ASN A 453 29.27 12.26 9.66
N ILE A 454 28.93 11.75 8.48
CA ILE A 454 29.91 11.34 7.47
C ILE A 454 30.04 12.51 6.51
N ASN A 455 31.11 13.28 6.70
CA ASN A 455 31.41 14.51 5.99
C ASN A 455 32.54 14.30 4.97
N LYS A 456 33.64 13.68 5.39
CA LYS A 456 34.79 13.35 4.56
C LYS A 456 34.71 11.91 4.11
N TYR A 457 35.01 11.71 2.83
CA TYR A 457 35.01 10.40 2.20
C TYR A 457 36.41 10.07 1.67
N SER A 458 36.72 8.77 1.62
CA SER A 458 38.01 8.27 1.15
C SER A 458 38.23 8.66 -0.33
N PRO A 459 39.48 8.91 -0.78
CA PRO A 459 39.77 9.22 -2.18
C PRO A 459 39.38 8.11 -3.17
N SER A 460 39.17 6.88 -2.68
CA SER A 460 38.65 5.73 -3.44
C SER A 460 37.13 5.72 -3.62
N SER A 461 36.40 6.59 -2.91
CA SER A 461 34.96 6.73 -3.02
C SER A 461 34.58 7.66 -4.18
N LYS A 462 33.31 7.63 -4.60
CA LYS A 462 32.76 8.51 -5.66
C LYS A 462 32.07 9.76 -5.10
N PHE A 463 32.34 10.12 -3.85
CA PHE A 463 31.57 11.11 -3.10
C PHE A 463 32.39 12.33 -2.70
N GLU A 464 31.82 13.51 -2.91
CA GLU A 464 32.40 14.79 -2.46
C GLU A 464 32.21 15.01 -0.96
N CYS A 465 33.05 15.87 -0.37
CA CYS A 465 32.87 16.33 1.02
C CYS A 465 31.54 17.09 1.20
N ARG A 466 30.96 17.03 2.40
CA ARG A 466 29.62 17.58 2.70
C ARG A 466 29.71 18.86 3.51
N ASP A 467 30.33 19.88 2.92
CA ASP A 467 30.57 21.19 3.53
C ASP A 467 29.29 21.81 4.12
N GLY A 468 29.42 22.44 5.29
CA GLY A 468 28.30 22.91 6.09
C GLY A 468 27.60 21.83 6.93
N SER A 469 28.00 20.55 6.87
CA SER A 469 27.45 19.51 7.74
C SER A 469 27.77 19.71 9.23
N GLU A 470 28.91 20.32 9.53
CA GLU A 470 29.30 20.61 10.92
C GLU A 470 28.41 21.68 11.57
N LEU A 471 27.78 22.57 10.79
CA LEU A 471 26.79 23.53 11.29
C LEU A 471 25.52 22.81 11.79
N ASP A 472 25.11 21.74 11.11
CA ASP A 472 24.01 20.88 11.55
C ASP A 472 24.40 20.12 12.83
N VAL A 473 25.61 19.54 12.90
CA VAL A 473 26.13 18.87 14.11
C VAL A 473 26.09 19.82 15.32
N GLN A 474 26.63 21.03 15.18
CA GLN A 474 26.65 22.03 16.24
C GLN A 474 25.24 22.42 16.68
N ARG A 475 24.32 22.61 15.72
CA ARG A 475 22.93 22.99 16.00
C ARG A 475 22.16 21.89 16.74
N ILE A 476 22.28 20.64 16.28
CA ILE A 476 21.71 19.46 16.95
C ILE A 476 22.27 19.35 18.36
N ARG A 477 23.58 19.45 18.52
CA ARG A 477 24.26 19.32 19.82
C ARG A 477 23.73 20.35 20.83
N GLN A 478 23.75 21.64 20.48
CA GLN A 478 23.25 22.72 21.35
C GLN A 478 21.79 22.52 21.78
N LEU A 479 20.94 22.04 20.86
CA LEU A 479 19.54 21.77 21.17
C LEU A 479 19.38 20.57 22.09
N PHE A 480 19.95 19.42 21.74
CA PHE A 480 19.71 18.18 22.46
C PHE A 480 20.41 18.16 23.83
N GLU A 481 21.57 18.83 24.00
CA GLU A 481 22.15 19.09 25.33
C GLU A 481 21.20 19.95 26.20
N ARG A 482 20.53 20.97 25.63
CA ARG A 482 19.52 21.78 26.34
C ARG A 482 18.24 21.01 26.68
N LEU A 483 17.88 20.02 25.89
CA LEU A 483 16.80 19.05 26.17
C LEU A 483 17.24 17.91 27.10
N ARG A 484 18.41 18.02 27.76
CA ARG A 484 18.98 17.01 28.70
C ARG A 484 19.22 15.62 28.08
N PHE A 485 19.52 15.55 26.78
CA PHE A 485 20.08 14.35 26.17
C PHE A 485 21.60 14.27 26.36
N ARG A 486 22.12 13.06 26.53
CA ARG A 486 23.54 12.77 26.34
C ARG A 486 23.83 12.74 24.84
N VAL A 487 24.45 13.80 24.32
CA VAL A 487 24.81 13.87 22.89
C VAL A 487 26.15 13.15 22.63
N LEU A 488 26.12 12.17 21.73
CA LEU A 488 27.29 11.44 21.26
C LEU A 488 27.54 11.77 19.79
N VAL A 489 28.63 12.47 19.47
CA VAL A 489 29.00 12.74 18.07
C VAL A 489 30.01 11.70 17.58
N ARG A 490 29.85 11.27 16.33
CA ARG A 490 30.79 10.44 15.57
C ARG A 490 30.96 11.02 14.18
N GLN A 491 32.21 11.08 13.71
CA GLN A 491 32.55 11.64 12.41
C GLN A 491 33.18 10.58 11.50
N ASP A 492 32.91 10.68 10.20
CA ASP A 492 33.66 10.04 9.11
C ASP A 492 33.89 8.52 9.29
N LEU A 493 32.87 7.81 9.79
CA LEU A 493 32.92 6.36 10.02
C LEU A 493 32.75 5.56 8.71
N SER A 494 33.48 4.45 8.58
CA SER A 494 33.21 3.42 7.57
C SER A 494 31.93 2.66 7.90
N VAL A 495 31.40 1.87 6.96
CA VAL A 495 30.22 1.00 7.22
C VAL A 495 30.40 0.13 8.47
N ASN A 496 31.57 -0.49 8.64
CA ASN A 496 31.87 -1.27 9.84
C ASN A 496 32.00 -0.40 11.09
N GLY A 497 32.54 0.82 10.97
CA GLY A 497 32.60 1.78 12.07
C GLY A 497 31.21 2.20 12.56
N VAL A 498 30.27 2.45 11.64
CA VAL A 498 28.86 2.74 11.97
C VAL A 498 28.23 1.56 12.70
N LEU A 499 28.35 0.34 12.17
CA LEU A 499 27.80 -0.86 12.79
C LEU A 499 28.39 -1.13 14.20
N ASN A 500 29.70 -0.96 14.38
CA ASN A 500 30.35 -1.10 15.67
C ASN A 500 29.88 -0.05 16.67
N CYS A 501 29.76 1.22 16.26
CA CYS A 501 29.26 2.28 17.13
C CYS A 501 27.81 2.03 17.57
N LEU A 502 26.94 1.54 16.69
CA LEU A 502 25.56 1.19 17.07
C LEU A 502 25.52 -0.03 17.99
N HIS A 503 26.41 -1.01 17.78
CA HIS A 503 26.56 -2.18 18.65
C HIS A 503 27.07 -1.80 20.06
N GLU A 504 28.03 -0.88 20.16
CA GLU A 504 28.51 -0.33 21.44
C GLU A 504 27.39 0.36 22.22
N VAL A 505 26.60 1.22 21.56
CA VAL A 505 25.46 1.90 22.19
C VAL A 505 24.38 0.90 22.58
N ALA A 506 23.94 0.04 21.67
CA ALA A 506 22.87 -0.93 21.90
C ALA A 506 23.17 -1.94 23.01
N ASN A 507 24.44 -2.31 23.20
CA ASN A 507 24.87 -3.23 24.27
C ASN A 507 25.03 -2.56 25.64
N ASN A 508 25.04 -1.23 25.74
CA ASN A 508 25.16 -0.55 27.04
C ASN A 508 23.80 -0.49 27.77
N GLN A 509 23.24 -1.66 28.07
CA GLN A 509 21.89 -1.79 28.65
C GLN A 509 21.74 -1.02 29.97
N ALA A 510 22.78 -1.01 30.80
CA ALA A 510 22.79 -0.29 32.09
C ALA A 510 22.67 1.24 31.90
N GLU A 511 23.17 1.79 30.79
CA GLU A 511 22.94 3.20 30.44
C GLU A 511 21.53 3.39 29.86
N LEU A 512 21.16 2.59 28.86
CA LEU A 512 19.89 2.73 28.14
C LEU A 512 18.66 2.54 29.03
N GLN A 513 18.73 1.70 30.06
CA GLN A 513 17.64 1.51 31.03
C GLN A 513 17.25 2.82 31.74
N ASN A 514 18.20 3.71 32.01
CA ASN A 514 17.97 4.98 32.71
C ASN A 514 17.45 6.11 31.79
N HIS A 515 17.44 5.89 30.48
CA HIS A 515 17.02 6.84 29.47
C HIS A 515 15.61 6.55 28.97
N GLY A 516 14.77 7.57 28.82
CA GLY A 516 13.40 7.44 28.31
C GLY A 516 13.31 7.36 26.78
N CYS A 517 14.35 7.79 26.06
CA CYS A 517 14.35 7.88 24.60
C CYS A 517 15.73 7.63 23.97
N PHE A 518 15.75 7.10 22.74
CA PHE A 518 16.92 7.08 21.88
C PHE A 518 16.67 7.90 20.61
N VAL A 519 17.58 8.82 20.30
CA VAL A 519 17.53 9.66 19.09
C VAL A 519 18.82 9.45 18.29
N CYS A 520 18.70 9.29 16.98
CA CYS A 520 19.84 9.12 16.08
C CYS A 520 19.73 10.04 14.86
N PHE A 521 20.74 10.88 14.64
CA PHE A 521 20.90 11.69 13.44
C PHE A 521 21.90 11.02 12.50
N LEU A 522 21.42 10.57 11.34
CA LEU A 522 22.20 9.95 10.29
C LEU A 522 22.44 10.96 9.17
N MET A 523 23.65 11.50 9.09
CA MET A 523 24.02 12.52 8.10
C MET A 523 25.12 11.98 7.20
N ALA A 524 24.75 11.44 6.04
CA ALA A 524 25.69 10.89 5.05
C ALA A 524 25.22 11.19 3.61
N HIS A 525 26.04 10.89 2.61
CA HIS A 525 25.50 10.57 1.27
C HIS A 525 24.65 9.31 1.33
N GLY A 526 23.71 9.14 0.40
CA GLY A 526 22.81 8.00 0.37
C GLY A 526 22.21 7.74 -1.01
N THR A 527 21.56 6.58 -1.15
CA THR A 527 20.71 6.19 -2.29
C THR A 527 19.67 5.18 -1.81
N ALA A 528 18.43 5.29 -2.29
CA ALA A 528 17.27 4.57 -1.78
C ALA A 528 17.24 4.63 -0.24
N ASP A 529 17.21 3.50 0.44
CA ASP A 529 17.23 3.41 1.91
C ASP A 529 18.61 2.99 2.44
N SER A 530 19.69 3.41 1.76
CA SER A 530 21.08 3.20 2.20
C SER A 530 21.80 4.51 2.43
N ILE A 531 22.62 4.55 3.49
CA ILE A 531 23.65 5.57 3.71
C ILE A 531 25.02 5.03 3.26
N TYR A 532 25.94 5.92 2.90
CA TYR A 532 27.31 5.55 2.54
C TYR A 532 28.30 5.88 3.65
N GLY A 533 29.08 4.86 4.05
CA GLY A 533 30.23 5.01 4.93
C GLY A 533 31.34 5.86 4.29
N CYS A 534 32.29 6.37 5.07
CA CYS A 534 33.44 7.13 4.54
C CYS A 534 34.31 6.30 3.57
N ASP A 535 34.19 4.98 3.61
CA ASP A 535 34.77 4.01 2.69
C ASP A 535 34.00 3.87 1.35
N GLY A 536 32.95 4.67 1.15
CA GLY A 536 32.12 4.66 -0.06
C GLY A 536 31.25 3.41 -0.21
N ARG A 537 31.13 2.58 0.83
CA ARG A 537 30.29 1.37 0.83
C ARG A 537 28.87 1.70 1.31
N PRO A 538 27.82 1.07 0.73
CA PRO A 538 26.45 1.27 1.17
C PRO A 538 26.15 0.49 2.45
N LEU A 539 25.26 1.03 3.27
CA LEU A 539 24.69 0.42 4.47
C LEU A 539 23.20 0.70 4.52
N GLU A 540 22.38 -0.35 4.36
CA GLU A 540 20.92 -0.23 4.41
C GLU A 540 20.43 0.15 5.81
N ILE A 541 19.54 1.14 5.89
CA ILE A 541 19.03 1.71 7.13
C ILE A 541 18.30 0.67 7.99
N LYS A 542 17.72 -0.37 7.37
CA LYS A 542 17.06 -1.48 8.08
C LYS A 542 18.00 -2.25 9.02
N TYR A 543 19.29 -2.34 8.71
CA TYR A 543 20.29 -2.97 9.60
C TYR A 543 20.64 -2.09 10.80
N LEU A 544 20.41 -0.78 10.71
CA LEU A 544 20.54 0.15 11.84
C LEU A 544 19.35 -0.01 12.78
N ALA A 545 18.14 -0.04 12.22
CA ALA A 545 16.88 -0.23 12.96
C ALA A 545 16.85 -1.56 13.72
N ALA A 546 17.26 -2.65 13.08
CA ALA A 546 17.27 -3.99 13.66
C ALA A 546 18.10 -4.10 14.96
N ARG A 547 19.12 -3.24 15.16
CA ARG A 547 19.96 -3.26 16.37
C ARG A 547 19.28 -2.70 17.62
N PHE A 548 18.14 -2.01 17.47
CA PHE A 548 17.39 -1.41 18.58
C PHE A 548 16.00 -2.05 18.78
N GLN A 549 15.76 -3.23 18.19
CA GLN A 549 14.61 -4.07 18.50
C GLN A 549 14.70 -4.58 19.95
N ALA A 550 13.56 -4.79 20.61
CA ALA A 550 13.48 -5.16 22.03
C ALA A 550 14.24 -6.46 22.33
N ASN A 551 14.18 -7.43 21.40
CA ASN A 551 14.89 -8.71 21.47
C ASN A 551 16.44 -8.59 21.46
N ILE A 552 17.00 -7.45 21.03
CA ILE A 552 18.45 -7.20 20.91
C ILE A 552 18.89 -6.09 21.89
N CYS A 553 18.00 -5.13 22.18
CA CYS A 553 18.28 -3.92 22.95
C CYS A 553 17.18 -3.68 24.01
N SER A 554 17.09 -4.57 24.99
CA SER A 554 16.03 -4.55 26.01
C SER A 554 16.04 -3.30 26.90
N GLY A 555 17.16 -2.58 27.02
CA GLY A 555 17.22 -1.29 27.71
C GLY A 555 16.35 -0.19 27.07
N LEU A 556 15.94 -0.37 25.81
CA LEU A 556 14.99 0.49 25.08
C LEU A 556 13.65 -0.20 24.78
N GLU A 557 13.34 -1.33 25.41
CA GLU A 557 12.02 -1.95 25.34
C GLU A 557 10.94 -0.98 25.84
N HIS A 558 9.82 -0.86 25.11
CA HIS A 558 8.73 0.09 25.36
C HIS A 558 9.12 1.59 25.33
N LYS A 559 10.25 1.94 24.73
CA LYS A 559 10.76 3.33 24.62
C LYS A 559 10.94 3.77 23.16
N PRO A 560 10.71 5.05 22.83
CA PRO A 560 10.81 5.57 21.47
C PRO A 560 12.25 5.59 20.94
N LYS A 561 12.44 5.01 19.75
CA LYS A 561 13.66 5.06 18.94
C LYS A 561 13.41 5.95 17.72
N ILE A 562 14.05 7.11 17.67
CA ILE A 562 13.80 8.17 16.69
C ILE A 562 15.02 8.32 15.79
N PHE A 563 14.83 8.30 14.47
CA PHE A 563 15.89 8.39 13.47
C PHE A 563 15.63 9.57 12.52
N PHE A 564 16.51 10.56 12.53
CA PHE A 564 16.52 11.69 11.59
C PHE A 564 17.55 11.43 10.49
N VAL A 565 17.11 11.31 9.23
CA VAL A 565 17.95 10.86 8.11
C VAL A 565 18.17 11.98 7.09
N GLN A 566 19.34 12.61 7.16
CA GLN A 566 19.82 13.64 6.22
C GLN A 566 20.76 13.01 5.18
N ALA A 567 20.16 12.20 4.29
CA ALA A 567 20.83 11.54 3.17
C ALA A 567 19.94 11.53 1.92
N CYS A 568 20.56 11.50 0.73
CA CYS A 568 19.83 11.38 -0.53
C CYS A 568 19.16 10.01 -0.63
N ARG A 569 18.01 9.93 -1.30
CA ARG A 569 17.29 8.68 -1.59
C ARG A 569 17.12 8.48 -3.10
N GLY A 570 17.08 9.56 -3.88
CA GLY A 570 17.17 9.50 -5.34
C GLY A 570 18.52 9.04 -5.89
N GLY A 571 18.51 8.25 -6.96
CA GLY A 571 19.70 7.71 -7.63
C GLY A 571 20.44 8.67 -8.58
N ARG A 572 20.35 9.99 -8.38
CA ARG A 572 21.11 10.97 -9.18
C ARG A 572 22.44 11.29 -8.51
N THR A 573 23.53 10.82 -9.12
CA THR A 573 24.82 11.49 -9.03
C THR A 573 24.68 12.89 -9.63
N GLU A 574 24.69 13.93 -8.78
CA GLU A 574 24.84 15.30 -9.28
C GLU A 574 26.26 15.47 -9.82
N ALA A 575 26.38 15.60 -11.14
CA ALA A 575 27.59 16.14 -11.73
C ALA A 575 27.65 17.64 -11.41
N THR A 576 28.53 18.00 -10.47
CA THR A 576 28.93 19.35 -10.08
C THR A 576 29.75 20.00 -11.20
N GLY A 577 29.05 20.42 -12.26
CA GLY A 577 29.64 21.23 -13.33
C GLY A 577 30.04 22.62 -12.83
N GLY A 578 31.23 22.74 -12.27
CA GLY A 578 31.88 24.02 -12.00
C GLY A 578 32.46 24.63 -13.28
N ALA A 579 32.12 25.89 -13.56
CA ALA A 579 32.69 26.64 -14.68
C ALA A 579 33.76 27.62 -14.16
N GLY A 580 35.02 27.45 -14.58
CA GLY A 580 36.14 28.22 -14.01
C GLY A 580 37.52 28.02 -14.63
N ALA A 581 37.64 28.09 -15.97
CA ALA A 581 38.87 28.29 -16.76
C ALA A 581 40.03 27.27 -16.64
N GLY A 582 40.35 26.57 -17.74
CA GLY A 582 41.54 25.70 -17.82
C GLY A 582 41.63 24.79 -19.06
N SER A 583 41.92 25.38 -20.22
CA SER A 583 42.40 24.78 -21.49
C SER A 583 42.42 23.23 -21.71
N GLN A 584 41.84 22.82 -22.85
CA GLN A 584 42.32 21.72 -23.73
C GLN A 584 42.48 20.28 -23.16
N LEU A 585 41.53 19.38 -23.47
CA LEU A 585 41.67 18.41 -24.57
C LEU A 585 40.51 17.40 -24.64
N LEU A 586 40.04 17.14 -25.86
CA LEU A 586 39.21 15.98 -26.18
C LEU A 586 40.04 14.70 -26.10
N ARG A 587 39.60 13.71 -25.32
CA ARG A 587 39.69 12.31 -25.76
C ARG A 587 38.59 11.44 -25.19
N GLN A 588 37.93 10.72 -26.10
CA GLN A 588 37.05 9.62 -25.78
C GLN A 588 37.84 8.56 -25.01
N VAL A 589 37.28 8.04 -23.92
CA VAL A 589 37.72 6.79 -23.29
C VAL A 589 36.54 5.83 -23.34
N GLN A 590 36.67 4.81 -24.20
CA GLN A 590 35.76 3.66 -24.21
C GLN A 590 35.90 2.85 -22.93
N PRO A 591 34.88 2.07 -22.53
CA PRO A 591 34.91 1.34 -21.27
C PRO A 591 36.01 0.26 -21.28
N VAL A 592 36.98 0.39 -20.36
CA VAL A 592 37.95 -0.66 -20.09
C VAL A 592 37.27 -1.73 -19.24
N SER A 593 37.19 -2.93 -19.81
CA SER A 593 36.82 -4.15 -19.11
C SER A 593 38.00 -4.66 -18.27
N THR A 594 37.86 -4.72 -16.95
CA THR A 594 38.56 -5.70 -16.10
C THR A 594 37.79 -5.95 -14.80
N ASP A 595 37.59 -7.24 -14.55
CA ASP A 595 37.06 -8.00 -13.42
C ASP A 595 36.97 -7.44 -11.99
N SER A 596 36.09 -8.14 -11.26
CA SER A 596 36.06 -8.42 -9.82
C SER A 596 35.20 -7.52 -8.90
N THR A 597 34.18 -8.17 -8.31
CA THR A 597 33.50 -7.80 -7.05
C THR A 597 32.67 -6.52 -7.00
N SER A 598 31.85 -6.24 -8.02
CA SER A 598 30.59 -5.52 -7.77
C SER A 598 29.62 -6.43 -7.00
N GLY A 599 29.47 -6.21 -5.69
CA GLY A 599 28.36 -6.78 -4.92
C GLY A 599 27.01 -6.39 -5.53
N PRO A 600 25.93 -7.18 -5.30
CA PRO A 600 24.62 -6.87 -5.85
C PRO A 600 24.18 -5.46 -5.42
N ALA A 601 23.57 -4.71 -6.34
CA ALA A 601 22.88 -3.49 -5.98
C ALA A 601 21.81 -3.82 -4.92
N PRO A 602 21.68 -3.02 -3.84
CA PRO A 602 20.78 -3.33 -2.75
C PRO A 602 19.35 -3.53 -3.26
N VAL A 603 18.73 -4.61 -2.80
CA VAL A 603 17.40 -5.02 -3.26
C VAL A 603 16.39 -3.95 -2.86
N LYS A 604 15.54 -3.52 -3.80
CA LYS A 604 14.42 -2.62 -3.53
C LYS A 604 13.35 -3.32 -2.68
N ASP A 605 13.54 -3.26 -1.38
CA ASP A 605 12.61 -3.67 -0.35
C ASP A 605 11.83 -2.41 0.08
N PRO A 606 10.51 -2.30 -0.15
CA PRO A 606 9.75 -1.08 0.12
C PRO A 606 9.54 -0.86 1.63
N LEU A 607 10.61 -0.37 2.28
CA LEU A 607 10.71 0.09 3.67
C LEU A 607 10.01 -0.76 4.73
N PHE A 608 10.78 -1.69 5.27
CA PHE A 608 10.59 -2.26 6.60
C PHE A 608 10.62 -1.17 7.69
N CYS A 609 9.47 -0.94 8.32
CA CYS A 609 9.44 -0.45 9.70
C CYS A 609 9.39 -1.70 10.61
N PRO A 610 10.21 -1.82 11.66
CA PRO A 610 10.25 -3.01 12.51
C PRO A 610 8.85 -3.38 13.02
N THR A 611 8.47 -4.67 13.00
CA THR A 611 7.11 -5.08 13.41
C THR A 611 6.79 -4.82 14.88
N GLU A 612 7.78 -4.39 15.68
CA GLU A 612 7.64 -3.93 17.05
C GLU A 612 7.32 -2.42 17.05
N SER A 613 6.40 -1.99 17.91
CA SER A 613 6.11 -0.56 18.08
C SER A 613 7.31 0.21 18.66
N ASP A 614 7.18 1.54 18.68
CA ASP A 614 8.12 2.53 19.24
C ASP A 614 9.24 3.03 18.31
N PHE A 615 9.12 2.83 16.99
CA PHE A 615 10.03 3.45 16.01
C PHE A 615 9.43 4.69 15.33
N LEU A 616 10.27 5.71 15.10
CA LEU A 616 9.96 6.89 14.30
C LEU A 616 11.14 7.21 13.34
N PHE A 617 10.88 7.24 12.04
CA PHE A 617 11.85 7.62 11.01
C PHE A 617 11.42 8.93 10.33
N CYS A 618 12.33 9.90 10.29
CA CYS A 618 12.12 11.23 9.72
C CYS A 618 13.20 11.51 8.67
N TYR A 619 12.88 11.29 7.40
CA TYR A 619 13.77 11.50 6.26
C TYR A 619 13.70 12.94 5.76
N ALA A 620 14.84 13.52 5.38
CA ALA A 620 14.92 14.88 4.84
C ALA A 620 14.26 15.06 3.45
N ASN A 621 14.04 13.95 2.74
CA ASN A 621 13.32 13.94 1.46
C ASN A 621 12.66 12.57 1.18
N THR A 622 11.75 12.54 0.21
CA THR A 622 11.11 11.32 -0.31
C THR A 622 12.08 10.39 -1.02
N GLU A 623 11.65 9.15 -1.32
CA GLU A 623 12.43 8.08 -1.97
C GLU A 623 13.16 8.46 -3.27
N THR A 624 12.78 9.54 -3.96
CA THR A 624 13.48 10.01 -5.19
C THR A 624 14.24 11.33 -5.01
N GLY A 625 14.17 11.94 -3.82
CA GLY A 625 14.79 13.22 -3.52
C GLY A 625 16.29 13.15 -3.27
N ALA A 626 17.02 14.19 -3.72
CA ALA A 626 18.33 14.51 -3.17
C ALA A 626 18.16 15.16 -1.77
N ALA A 627 19.24 15.27 -0.99
CA ALA A 627 19.23 15.93 0.32
C ALA A 627 20.18 17.13 0.31
N TYR A 628 19.68 18.29 -0.12
CA TYR A 628 20.49 19.51 -0.29
C TYR A 628 21.02 20.08 1.03
N ARG A 629 22.15 20.78 0.93
CA ARG A 629 22.87 21.43 2.01
C ARG A 629 23.50 22.71 1.48
N GLU A 630 23.44 23.79 2.26
CA GLU A 630 24.09 25.06 1.96
C GLU A 630 25.37 25.19 2.82
N PRO A 631 26.57 25.37 2.25
CA PRO A 631 27.84 25.31 3.00
C PRO A 631 27.93 26.26 4.20
N HIS A 632 27.26 27.40 4.15
CA HIS A 632 27.29 28.44 5.19
C HIS A 632 26.08 28.43 6.13
N ARG A 633 25.07 27.59 5.87
CA ARG A 633 23.81 27.57 6.64
C ARG A 633 23.36 26.17 7.10
N GLY A 634 24.02 25.10 6.65
CA GLY A 634 23.63 23.73 6.97
C GLY A 634 22.53 23.21 6.04
N SER A 635 21.80 22.17 6.46
CA SER A 635 20.68 21.64 5.70
C SER A 635 19.36 22.26 6.14
N ILE A 636 18.49 22.62 5.17
CA ILE A 636 17.20 23.24 5.49
C ILE A 636 16.34 22.37 6.42
N PHE A 637 16.40 21.05 6.27
CA PHE A 637 15.66 20.11 7.09
C PHE A 637 16.12 20.15 8.56
N ILE A 638 17.43 19.98 8.83
CA ILE A 638 17.94 19.98 10.22
C ILE A 638 17.79 21.36 10.86
N GLN A 639 18.08 22.44 10.14
CA GLN A 639 17.93 23.79 10.70
C GLN A 639 16.47 24.11 11.03
N THR A 640 15.52 23.74 10.15
CA THR A 640 14.09 23.93 10.42
C THR A 640 13.61 23.02 11.55
N LEU A 641 14.03 21.76 11.58
CA LEU A 641 13.76 20.81 12.66
C LEU A 641 14.16 21.39 14.02
N CYS A 642 15.41 21.85 14.16
CA CYS A 642 15.87 22.49 15.38
C CYS A 642 15.06 23.76 15.70
N THR A 643 14.79 24.62 14.73
CA THR A 643 14.02 25.86 14.95
C THR A 643 12.56 25.64 15.36
N VAL A 644 11.89 24.58 14.90
CA VAL A 644 10.53 24.25 15.35
C VAL A 644 10.57 23.59 16.73
N LEU A 645 11.44 22.59 16.93
CA LEU A 645 11.64 21.94 18.23
C LEU A 645 11.83 22.97 19.34
N GLU A 646 12.74 23.93 19.15
CA GLU A 646 13.05 24.96 20.15
C GLU A 646 11.89 25.86 20.58
N ARG A 647 10.85 25.98 19.75
CA ARG A 647 9.67 26.81 20.03
C ARG A 647 8.55 25.98 20.64
N GLU A 648 8.33 24.77 20.12
CA GLU A 648 7.11 24.01 20.37
C GLU A 648 7.30 22.82 21.34
N TYR A 649 8.52 22.44 21.74
CA TYR A 649 8.78 21.24 22.55
C TYR A 649 8.06 21.19 23.92
N GLN A 650 7.60 22.33 24.44
CA GLN A 650 6.85 22.44 25.69
C GLN A 650 5.33 22.36 25.52
N ARG A 651 4.85 22.41 24.28
CA ARG A 651 3.42 22.53 23.93
C ARG A 651 2.92 21.35 23.09
N GLU A 652 3.78 20.87 22.21
CA GLU A 652 3.45 19.89 21.17
C GLU A 652 4.27 18.61 21.33
N HIS A 653 3.70 17.47 20.95
CA HIS A 653 4.47 16.23 20.85
C HIS A 653 5.20 16.10 19.52
N LEU A 654 6.25 15.28 19.48
CA LEU A 654 7.19 15.23 18.36
C LEU A 654 6.55 15.01 16.98
N VAL A 655 5.46 14.25 16.88
CA VAL A 655 4.74 14.01 15.61
C VAL A 655 4.10 15.31 15.05
N ASP A 656 3.64 16.21 15.91
CA ASP A 656 3.00 17.47 15.50
C ASP A 656 4.07 18.53 15.18
N ILE A 657 5.15 18.54 15.98
CA ILE A 657 6.39 19.26 15.68
C ILE A 657 6.90 18.86 14.29
N MET A 658 6.98 17.58 13.98
CA MET A 658 7.40 17.09 12.66
C MET A 658 6.43 17.48 11.55
N THR A 659 5.12 17.51 11.82
CA THR A 659 4.12 18.02 10.88
C THR A 659 4.36 19.51 10.56
N GLN A 660 4.70 20.32 11.56
CA GLN A 660 5.09 21.72 11.36
C GLN A 660 6.42 21.85 10.59
N VAL A 661 7.42 21.01 10.88
CA VAL A 661 8.71 20.99 10.15
C VAL A 661 8.49 20.67 8.68
N ASN A 662 7.74 19.62 8.38
CA ASN A 662 7.46 19.19 7.01
C ASN A 662 6.74 20.31 6.21
N ARG A 663 5.78 20.99 6.83
CA ARG A 663 5.09 22.16 6.27
C ARG A 663 6.07 23.29 5.95
N ARG A 664 6.85 23.76 6.94
CA ARG A 664 7.78 24.89 6.76
C ARG A 664 8.88 24.57 5.73
N VAL A 665 9.38 23.35 5.67
CA VAL A 665 10.40 22.94 4.66
C VAL A 665 9.81 22.89 3.25
N LYS A 666 8.56 22.45 3.09
CA LYS A 666 7.84 22.44 1.80
C LYS A 666 7.57 23.86 1.27
N GLU A 667 7.20 24.78 2.17
CA GLU A 667 6.84 26.18 1.86
C GLU A 667 8.05 27.07 1.52
N ASN A 668 9.26 26.70 1.97
CA ASN A 668 10.47 27.52 1.84
C ASN A 668 11.54 26.84 0.96
N PRO A 669 11.36 26.77 -0.38
CA PRO A 669 12.34 26.16 -1.26
C PRO A 669 13.66 26.94 -1.30
N VAL A 670 14.78 26.22 -1.35
CA VAL A 670 16.12 26.82 -1.35
C VAL A 670 16.51 27.22 -2.76
N ARG A 671 16.87 28.48 -2.97
CA ARG A 671 17.44 28.94 -4.24
C ARG A 671 18.89 28.48 -4.35
N CYS A 672 19.20 27.61 -5.32
CA CYS A 672 20.57 27.14 -5.53
C CYS A 672 21.46 28.27 -6.11
N PRO A 673 22.58 28.64 -5.46
CA PRO A 673 23.53 29.60 -6.02
C PRO A 673 24.02 29.15 -7.41
N GLY A 674 23.99 30.05 -8.39
CA GLY A 674 24.44 29.77 -9.76
C GLY A 674 23.45 29.04 -10.68
N ARG A 675 22.23 28.71 -10.22
CA ARG A 675 21.15 28.16 -11.08
C ARG A 675 19.86 28.99 -10.91
N GLN A 676 19.04 29.12 -11.95
CA GLN A 676 17.68 29.70 -11.85
C GLN A 676 16.65 28.72 -11.24
N LEU A 677 17.11 27.65 -10.59
CA LEU A 677 16.28 26.56 -10.09
C LEU A 677 16.15 26.65 -8.57
N PHE A 678 14.92 26.37 -8.11
CA PHE A 678 14.60 26.18 -6.70
C PHE A 678 14.68 24.70 -6.35
N TYR A 679 15.35 24.38 -5.25
CA TYR A 679 15.37 23.06 -4.65
C TYR A 679 14.23 22.95 -3.64
N HIS A 680 13.35 21.96 -3.85
CA HIS A 680 12.27 21.60 -2.92
C HIS A 680 12.68 20.34 -2.16
N SER A 681 12.78 20.43 -0.83
CA SER A 681 12.83 19.24 0.04
C SER A 681 11.40 18.90 0.43
N VAL A 682 11.05 17.62 0.37
CA VAL A 682 9.77 17.11 0.87
C VAL A 682 10.06 16.07 1.94
N PRO A 683 10.26 16.48 3.21
CA PRO A 683 10.59 15.55 4.27
C PRO A 683 9.47 14.53 4.49
N GLU A 684 9.85 13.32 4.87
CA GLU A 684 8.95 12.18 4.97
C GLU A 684 9.06 11.55 6.36
N MET A 685 7.91 11.34 7.02
CA MET A 685 7.84 10.76 8.36
C MET A 685 7.13 9.40 8.31
N ARG A 686 7.72 8.36 8.90
CA ARG A 686 7.13 7.03 9.08
C ARG A 686 7.20 6.66 10.56
N SER A 687 6.07 6.30 11.16
CA SER A 687 5.93 6.10 12.61
C SER A 687 5.18 4.81 12.92
N GLN A 688 5.62 4.11 13.96
CA GLN A 688 4.92 3.04 14.66
C GLN A 688 4.98 3.27 16.18
N LEU A 689 5.04 4.53 16.61
CA LEU A 689 5.00 4.89 18.03
C LEU A 689 3.66 4.45 18.65
N SER A 690 3.73 3.73 19.77
CA SER A 690 2.56 3.31 20.56
C SER A 690 1.97 4.44 21.42
N LYS A 691 2.74 5.51 21.65
CA LYS A 691 2.39 6.67 22.47
C LYS A 691 2.93 7.99 21.91
N LYS A 692 2.48 9.11 22.48
CA LYS A 692 3.00 10.45 22.17
C LYS A 692 4.39 10.64 22.78
N VAL A 693 5.29 11.30 22.05
CA VAL A 693 6.65 11.64 22.52
C VAL A 693 6.68 13.11 22.93
N SER A 694 6.77 13.38 24.24
CA SER A 694 7.14 14.70 24.75
C SER A 694 8.67 14.80 24.81
N LEU A 695 9.21 15.96 24.45
CA LEU A 695 10.62 16.30 24.62
C LEU A 695 10.84 17.40 25.67
N ASP A 696 9.81 17.77 26.46
CA ASP A 696 9.96 18.74 27.54
C ASP A 696 10.65 18.14 28.78
N PRO A 697 11.87 18.56 29.16
CA PRO A 697 12.53 18.08 30.36
C PRO A 697 11.79 18.45 31.65
N SER A 698 10.85 19.41 31.63
CA SER A 698 10.04 19.75 32.81
C SER A 698 9.11 18.62 33.24
N TRP A 699 8.79 17.69 32.34
CA TRP A 699 7.94 16.53 32.61
C TRP A 699 8.66 15.40 33.36
N ALA A 700 10.00 15.37 33.36
CA ALA A 700 10.76 14.34 34.09
C ALA A 700 10.62 14.43 35.62
N ALA A 701 10.04 15.51 36.13
CA ALA A 701 9.80 15.76 37.55
C ALA A 701 8.30 15.74 37.94
N LYS A 702 7.41 15.33 37.02
CA LYS A 702 5.95 15.24 37.21
C LYS A 702 5.49 13.79 37.18
#